data_AF-V2WWA3-F1
#
_entry.id   AF-V2WWA3-F1
#
_cell.length_a   1.000
_cell.length_b   1.000
_cell.length_c   1.000
_cell.angle_alpha   90.00
_cell.angle_beta   90.00
_cell.angle_gamma   90.00
#
_symmetry.space_group_name_H-M   'P 1'
#
loop_
_entity.id
_entity.type
_entity.pdbx_description
1 polymer ?
#
loop_
_entity_poly.entity_id
_entity_poly.type
_entity_poly.pdbx_seq_one_letter_code
_entity_poly.pdbx_strand_id
1 'polypeptide(L)'
;MLSCSGVYTSYDYGSAITESRMLTAKFSELKLQSMFLRSSPEFYKTDWIGDTFTGLSEGAVISMNNTPPAFVTLLRNPDSGAGFWIVRQNDSTSTATATFRLNVTTADSSSFQLPDVVPITLSGRRSKVIVTDYAFGANSRALYSTAQIFFAGVIDGRDVLLLHGDSREEHLAAIRFTGTPNPFAAPPLNVRITASASSNNETLISFLEGIEGLITVYDSDTQLILFADSETVKTFWSPIIATTTSDLDPFANFWSFGTNQSILVGGPYLVRTASISDSGELALRGDLNVTEGAGDVMLSVIAPKSVSSISWNGQSVSFTTFSEPSSIITAIIPGPANPHVTGITIPQLSEWKSSDSLPEIRADFDDSSWVEANHTTTNIPAMLYGDGRVLYPCDYGFCENIVLYRGHFNGTADTKSVNLSINGGEAFAASVWLNDVFLNTTFGNSTVGNPVIIETDQVYTFPEGVILEGEDNVITIVQDNMGFDEAEVNSNSMKTPRGVRGFKLNKGEFTTWKVQGKIGGYTNFPDKVRGVLNEGGTFGERKGWHLPGFDTSSWETRNLSEGLPGSQPGVGFFVNTFELNIPAGNDVMLSFTFEEKFGQPYRAYLFVNGWMMGKRIGNIGPQAKFPVHQGILDYNGRNTVAVALWAKLPNVTVAPQLSLTLDGVFEGGVGVIKVNNPVWSSNGRE
;
A
#
# COMPACT_ATOMS: atom_id res chain seq x y z
N MET A 1 -15.88 7.80 -4.31
CA MET A 1 -14.89 6.70 -4.40
C MET A 1 -14.44 6.55 -5.84
N LEU A 2 -13.12 6.48 -6.10
CA LEU A 2 -12.57 6.44 -7.47
C LEU A 2 -12.59 5.06 -8.14
N SER A 3 -12.72 3.98 -7.37
CA SER A 3 -12.53 2.61 -7.84
C SER A 3 -13.73 2.04 -8.60
N CYS A 4 -13.49 0.92 -9.31
CA CYS A 4 -14.54 0.08 -9.85
C CYS A 4 -15.30 -0.68 -8.75
N SER A 5 -16.44 -1.29 -9.08
CA SER A 5 -17.27 -1.99 -8.09
C SER A 5 -16.68 -3.30 -7.56
N GLY A 6 -15.72 -3.91 -8.26
CA GLY A 6 -15.09 -5.18 -7.86
C GLY A 6 -14.10 -5.06 -6.68
N VAL A 7 -13.84 -3.84 -6.19
CA VAL A 7 -12.92 -3.57 -5.08
C VAL A 7 -13.52 -2.63 -4.04
N TYR A 8 -12.84 -2.50 -2.91
CA TYR A 8 -13.20 -1.59 -1.81
C TYR A 8 -12.20 -0.43 -1.73
N THR A 9 -12.21 0.36 -0.64
CA THR A 9 -11.52 1.66 -0.62
C THR A 9 -10.01 1.51 -0.63
N SER A 10 -9.49 0.56 0.14
CA SER A 10 -8.05 0.31 0.20
C SER A 10 -7.52 -0.16 -1.15
N TYR A 11 -6.36 0.38 -1.52
CA TYR A 11 -5.56 -0.15 -2.62
C TYR A 11 -4.14 -0.49 -2.16
N ASP A 12 -4.00 -1.00 -0.92
CA ASP A 12 -2.74 -1.48 -0.36
C ASP A 12 -2.03 -2.50 -1.25
N TYR A 13 -2.81 -3.29 -2.00
CA TYR A 13 -2.34 -4.28 -2.97
C TYR A 13 -1.50 -5.40 -2.34
N GLY A 14 -1.42 -5.46 -1.00
CA GLY A 14 -0.46 -6.27 -0.29
C GLY A 14 0.96 -5.95 -0.72
N SER A 15 1.27 -4.70 -1.11
CA SER A 15 2.50 -4.36 -1.84
C SER A 15 3.76 -4.37 -0.96
N ALA A 16 4.93 -4.06 -1.54
CA ALA A 16 6.16 -3.89 -0.76
C ALA A 16 6.08 -2.69 0.20
N ILE A 17 5.34 -1.66 -0.19
CA ILE A 17 5.06 -0.45 0.58
C ILE A 17 3.55 -0.46 0.88
N THR A 18 3.17 -0.41 2.14
CA THR A 18 1.75 -0.44 2.52
C THR A 18 1.03 0.83 2.08
N GLU A 19 -0.30 0.82 2.12
CA GLU A 19 -1.13 2.02 1.89
C GLU A 19 -0.79 3.15 2.87
N SER A 20 -0.39 2.84 4.11
CA SER A 20 0.12 3.81 5.08
C SER A 20 1.55 4.29 4.82
N ARG A 21 2.24 3.73 3.82
CA ARG A 21 3.65 3.94 3.40
C ARG A 21 4.71 3.20 4.23
N MET A 22 4.33 2.21 5.03
CA MET A 22 5.30 1.37 5.74
C MET A 22 5.98 0.40 4.77
N LEU A 23 7.28 0.22 4.93
CA LEU A 23 8.07 -0.82 4.26
C LEU A 23 7.78 -2.18 4.92
N THR A 24 7.40 -3.16 4.10
CA THR A 24 7.16 -4.54 4.53
C THR A 24 8.41 -5.40 4.38
N ALA A 25 8.38 -6.65 4.87
CA ALA A 25 9.45 -7.63 4.63
C ALA A 25 9.73 -7.86 3.13
N LYS A 26 8.73 -7.69 2.25
CA LYS A 26 8.91 -7.78 0.79
C LYS A 26 9.75 -6.64 0.24
N PHE A 27 9.65 -5.44 0.83
CA PHE A 27 10.51 -4.33 0.45
C PHE A 27 11.99 -4.66 0.71
N SER A 28 12.29 -5.20 1.90
CA SER A 28 13.66 -5.56 2.24
C SER A 28 14.24 -6.61 1.29
N GLU A 29 13.47 -7.64 0.95
CA GLU A 29 13.87 -8.65 -0.05
C GLU A 29 14.07 -8.04 -1.46
N LEU A 30 13.13 -7.20 -1.91
CA LEU A 30 13.27 -6.49 -3.19
C LEU A 30 14.50 -5.58 -3.22
N LYS A 31 14.87 -4.98 -2.08
CA LYS A 31 16.09 -4.18 -1.95
C LYS A 31 17.33 -5.05 -2.16
N LEU A 32 17.40 -6.26 -1.61
CA LEU A 32 18.54 -7.17 -1.83
C LEU A 32 18.72 -7.46 -3.32
N GLN A 33 17.64 -7.81 -4.01
CA GLN A 33 17.66 -8.09 -5.45
C GLN A 33 18.02 -6.86 -6.28
N SER A 34 17.47 -5.69 -5.92
CA SER A 34 17.75 -4.43 -6.61
C SER A 34 19.21 -4.00 -6.44
N MET A 35 19.77 -4.19 -5.24
CA MET A 35 21.17 -3.89 -4.94
C MET A 35 22.13 -4.84 -5.64
N PHE A 36 21.80 -6.14 -5.71
CA PHE A 36 22.51 -7.10 -6.56
C PHE A 36 22.53 -6.66 -8.03
N LEU A 37 21.35 -6.36 -8.60
CA LEU A 37 21.23 -5.95 -10.00
C LEU A 37 22.01 -4.66 -10.27
N ARG A 38 21.89 -3.65 -9.41
CA ARG A 38 22.65 -2.39 -9.51
C ARG A 38 24.16 -2.61 -9.48
N SER A 39 24.61 -3.58 -8.69
CA SER A 39 26.03 -3.91 -8.50
C SER A 39 26.59 -4.85 -9.58
N SER A 40 25.74 -5.39 -10.46
CA SER A 40 26.12 -6.44 -11.41
C SER A 40 25.92 -6.03 -12.87
N PRO A 41 26.67 -5.06 -13.43
CA PRO A 41 26.56 -4.69 -14.85
C PRO A 41 26.76 -5.88 -15.81
N GLU A 42 27.60 -6.84 -15.45
CA GLU A 42 27.82 -8.06 -16.24
C GLU A 42 26.53 -8.91 -16.37
N PHE A 43 25.57 -8.77 -15.45
CA PHE A 43 24.27 -9.47 -15.53
C PHE A 43 23.36 -8.91 -16.63
N TYR A 44 23.54 -7.65 -17.04
CA TYR A 44 22.64 -6.99 -18.00
C TYR A 44 22.80 -7.50 -19.43
N LYS A 45 23.94 -8.16 -19.71
CA LYS A 45 24.25 -8.74 -21.01
C LYS A 45 24.62 -10.21 -20.82
N THR A 46 23.61 -11.06 -20.65
CA THR A 46 23.80 -12.51 -20.51
C THR A 46 23.03 -13.28 -21.56
N ASP A 47 23.67 -14.31 -22.12
CA ASP A 47 22.99 -15.34 -22.89
C ASP A 47 22.41 -16.39 -21.94
N TRP A 48 21.20 -16.88 -22.25
CA TRP A 48 20.67 -18.07 -21.60
C TRP A 48 21.36 -19.30 -22.17
N ILE A 49 22.14 -19.99 -21.34
CA ILE A 49 22.89 -21.18 -21.75
C ILE A 49 22.01 -22.42 -21.65
N GLY A 50 21.16 -22.49 -20.63
CA GLY A 50 20.24 -23.59 -20.42
C GLY A 50 19.76 -23.70 -18.98
N ASP A 51 18.96 -24.73 -18.75
CA ASP A 51 18.46 -25.10 -17.43
C ASP A 51 18.46 -26.63 -17.22
N THR A 52 18.04 -27.07 -16.03
CA THR A 52 17.95 -28.49 -15.67
C THR A 52 17.09 -29.32 -16.64
N PHE A 53 16.06 -28.77 -17.30
CA PHE A 53 15.25 -29.51 -18.28
C PHE A 53 15.96 -29.69 -19.62
N THR A 54 16.76 -28.71 -20.02
CA THR A 54 17.50 -28.76 -21.30
C THR A 54 18.72 -29.67 -21.30
N GLY A 55 19.03 -30.32 -20.16
CA GLY A 55 20.21 -31.19 -20.04
C GLY A 55 21.51 -30.42 -19.86
N LEU A 56 21.47 -29.27 -19.17
CA LEU A 56 22.62 -28.44 -18.85
C LEU A 56 23.77 -29.28 -18.24
N SER A 57 24.82 -29.52 -19.03
CA SER A 57 25.98 -30.34 -18.63
C SER A 57 26.86 -29.66 -17.59
N GLU A 58 27.04 -28.34 -17.70
CA GLU A 58 27.88 -27.52 -16.82
C GLU A 58 27.23 -27.17 -15.48
N GLY A 59 25.93 -27.47 -15.29
CA GLY A 59 25.14 -27.12 -14.09
C GLY A 59 24.46 -28.32 -13.43
N ALA A 60 25.07 -29.50 -13.58
CA ALA A 60 24.54 -30.73 -13.02
C ALA A 60 24.41 -30.64 -11.49
N VAL A 61 23.19 -30.83 -11.00
CA VAL A 61 22.87 -30.91 -9.57
C VAL A 61 23.15 -32.32 -9.09
N ILE A 62 24.12 -32.48 -8.20
CA ILE A 62 24.40 -33.76 -7.57
C ILE A 62 23.59 -33.85 -6.29
N SER A 63 22.51 -34.64 -6.36
CA SER A 63 21.68 -34.96 -5.21
C SER A 63 22.42 -35.87 -4.24
N MET A 64 22.26 -35.63 -2.93
CA MET A 64 22.70 -36.58 -1.92
C MET A 64 21.72 -37.77 -1.77
N ASN A 65 20.50 -37.69 -2.32
CA ASN A 65 19.40 -38.66 -2.13
C ASN A 65 18.62 -39.02 -3.42
N ASN A 66 19.30 -39.23 -4.56
CA ASN A 66 18.79 -39.77 -5.84
C ASN A 66 17.70 -38.99 -6.63
N THR A 67 17.04 -37.97 -6.08
CA THR A 67 16.19 -37.02 -6.83
C THR A 67 16.84 -35.64 -6.83
N PRO A 68 16.97 -34.92 -7.97
CA PRO A 68 17.57 -33.58 -7.98
C PRO A 68 16.73 -32.64 -7.10
N PRO A 69 17.26 -32.15 -5.98
CA PRO A 69 16.48 -31.35 -5.04
C PRO A 69 16.36 -29.88 -5.51
N ALA A 70 17.16 -29.48 -6.51
CA ALA A 70 17.19 -28.14 -7.03
C ALA A 70 17.04 -28.12 -8.56
N PHE A 71 16.46 -27.02 -9.04
CA PHE A 71 16.40 -26.62 -10.43
C PHE A 71 17.35 -25.44 -10.64
N VAL A 72 18.11 -25.46 -11.74
CA VAL A 72 19.16 -24.48 -12.05
C VAL A 72 18.90 -23.89 -13.42
N THR A 73 19.01 -22.57 -13.53
CA THR A 73 19.13 -21.84 -14.79
C THR A 73 20.49 -21.15 -14.86
N LEU A 74 21.23 -21.36 -15.95
CA LEU A 74 22.52 -20.71 -16.18
C LEU A 74 22.36 -19.58 -17.19
N LEU A 75 22.76 -18.38 -16.75
CA LEU A 75 23.00 -17.22 -17.60
C LEU A 75 24.51 -16.95 -17.64
N ARG A 76 25.05 -16.60 -18.81
CA ARG A 76 26.48 -16.30 -18.95
C ARG A 76 26.68 -15.02 -19.74
N ASN A 77 27.53 -14.11 -19.23
CA ASN A 77 27.95 -12.95 -19.99
C ASN A 77 28.93 -13.40 -21.10
N PRO A 78 28.62 -13.16 -22.39
CA PRO A 78 29.47 -13.64 -23.49
C PRO A 78 30.78 -12.85 -23.64
N ASP A 79 30.86 -11.63 -23.08
CA ASP A 79 32.06 -10.78 -23.17
C ASP A 79 33.05 -11.12 -22.05
N SER A 80 32.55 -11.27 -20.83
CA SER A 80 33.39 -11.45 -19.64
C SER A 80 33.47 -12.90 -19.14
N GLY A 81 32.60 -13.78 -19.62
CA GLY A 81 32.47 -15.16 -19.15
C GLY A 81 31.80 -15.32 -17.78
N ALA A 82 31.41 -14.23 -17.12
CA ALA A 82 30.74 -14.27 -15.81
C ALA A 82 29.48 -15.14 -15.86
N GLY A 83 29.38 -16.09 -14.94
CA GLY A 83 28.28 -17.04 -14.84
C GLY A 83 27.33 -16.70 -13.69
N PHE A 84 26.03 -16.80 -13.95
CA PHE A 84 24.97 -16.60 -12.97
C PHE A 84 24.08 -17.83 -12.94
N TRP A 85 24.18 -18.58 -11.84
CA TRP A 85 23.51 -19.85 -11.62
C TRP A 85 22.31 -19.62 -10.70
N ILE A 86 21.14 -19.44 -11.28
CA ILE A 86 19.90 -19.20 -10.54
C ILE A 86 19.37 -20.56 -10.07
N VAL A 87 19.51 -20.84 -8.78
CA VAL A 87 19.10 -22.10 -8.17
C VAL A 87 17.80 -21.89 -7.38
N ARG A 88 16.87 -22.83 -7.49
CA ARG A 88 15.63 -22.88 -6.69
C ARG A 88 15.27 -24.33 -6.38
N GLN A 89 14.29 -24.55 -5.51
CA GLN A 89 13.69 -25.88 -5.32
C GLN A 89 13.19 -26.44 -6.66
N ASN A 90 13.38 -27.74 -6.90
CA ASN A 90 12.87 -28.37 -8.12
C ASN A 90 11.34 -28.25 -8.22
N ASP A 91 10.65 -28.54 -7.11
CA ASP A 91 9.26 -28.13 -6.88
C ASP A 91 9.23 -26.73 -6.24
N SER A 92 8.78 -25.74 -7.00
CA SER A 92 8.71 -24.34 -6.55
C SER A 92 7.79 -24.09 -5.34
N THR A 93 6.86 -25.00 -5.06
CA THR A 93 5.94 -24.87 -3.92
C THR A 93 6.51 -25.44 -2.62
N SER A 94 7.59 -26.23 -2.72
CA SER A 94 8.22 -26.96 -1.63
C SER A 94 8.68 -26.04 -0.50
N THR A 95 8.33 -26.44 0.72
CA THR A 95 8.76 -25.82 1.97
C THR A 95 9.89 -26.61 2.66
N ALA A 96 10.35 -27.72 2.06
CA ALA A 96 11.43 -28.53 2.61
C ALA A 96 12.80 -27.88 2.39
N THR A 97 13.77 -28.26 3.24
CA THR A 97 15.18 -27.90 3.03
C THR A 97 15.82 -28.87 2.05
N ALA A 98 16.54 -28.33 1.06
CA ALA A 98 17.31 -29.07 0.08
C ALA A 98 18.81 -28.83 0.28
N THR A 99 19.60 -29.89 0.19
CA THR A 99 21.07 -29.82 0.22
C THR A 99 21.64 -30.50 -1.01
N PHE A 100 22.54 -29.83 -1.73
CA PHE A 100 23.10 -30.37 -2.97
C PHE A 100 24.49 -29.83 -3.25
N ARG A 101 25.12 -30.41 -4.28
CA ARG A 101 26.31 -29.85 -4.91
C ARG A 101 25.99 -29.47 -6.36
N LEU A 102 26.65 -28.46 -6.87
CA LEU A 102 26.48 -27.88 -8.18
C LEU A 102 27.82 -27.97 -8.92
N ASN A 103 27.85 -28.69 -10.04
CA ASN A 103 28.98 -28.52 -10.95
C ASN A 103 28.87 -27.14 -11.57
N VAL A 104 30.01 -26.43 -11.67
CA VAL A 104 30.10 -25.13 -12.32
C VAL A 104 31.28 -25.10 -13.28
N THR A 105 31.21 -24.22 -14.26
CA THR A 105 32.30 -23.95 -15.20
C THR A 105 32.59 -22.46 -15.22
N THR A 106 33.88 -22.13 -15.13
CA THR A 106 34.41 -20.77 -15.10
C THR A 106 34.82 -20.27 -16.48
N ALA A 107 35.10 -18.98 -16.60
CA ALA A 107 35.41 -18.29 -17.84
C ALA A 107 36.64 -18.88 -18.57
N ASP A 108 37.59 -19.46 -17.83
CA ASP A 108 38.77 -20.14 -18.40
C ASP A 108 38.49 -21.60 -18.83
N SER A 109 37.21 -22.01 -18.82
CA SER A 109 36.73 -23.37 -19.09
C SER A 109 37.11 -24.43 -18.04
N SER A 110 37.59 -24.03 -16.86
CA SER A 110 37.77 -24.94 -15.73
C SER A 110 36.43 -25.32 -15.14
N SER A 111 36.19 -26.62 -14.97
CA SER A 111 35.00 -27.17 -14.30
C SER A 111 35.37 -27.78 -12.95
N PHE A 112 34.58 -27.47 -11.94
CA PHE A 112 34.71 -28.04 -10.59
C PHE A 112 33.34 -28.11 -9.92
N GLN A 113 33.27 -28.74 -8.76
CA GLN A 113 32.04 -28.92 -8.02
C GLN A 113 31.99 -27.96 -6.84
N LEU A 114 30.93 -27.16 -6.77
CA LEU A 114 30.61 -26.33 -5.62
C LEU A 114 29.63 -27.06 -4.71
N PRO A 115 29.82 -27.00 -3.39
CA PRO A 115 31.10 -26.79 -2.68
C PRO A 115 32.13 -27.93 -2.89
N ASP A 116 33.38 -27.68 -2.51
CA ASP A 116 34.33 -28.76 -2.21
C ASP A 116 34.25 -29.23 -0.72
N VAL A 117 33.72 -28.39 0.18
CA VAL A 117 33.71 -28.62 1.65
C VAL A 117 32.30 -28.80 2.23
N VAL A 118 31.33 -27.91 1.94
CA VAL A 118 30.02 -27.84 2.64
C VAL A 118 28.82 -27.62 1.71
N PRO A 119 27.82 -28.54 1.65
CA PRO A 119 26.74 -28.51 0.64
C PRO A 119 26.02 -27.17 0.53
N ILE A 120 25.55 -26.84 -0.68
CA ILE A 120 24.65 -25.71 -0.87
C ILE A 120 23.31 -26.07 -0.24
N THR A 121 22.87 -25.26 0.71
CA THR A 121 21.55 -25.37 1.34
C THR A 121 20.57 -24.39 0.70
N LEU A 122 19.35 -24.87 0.43
CA LEU A 122 18.17 -24.07 0.09
C LEU A 122 17.06 -24.41 1.08
N SER A 123 16.76 -23.48 1.98
CA SER A 123 15.54 -23.55 2.78
C SER A 123 14.26 -23.50 1.91
N GLY A 124 13.12 -23.85 2.51
CA GLY A 124 11.82 -23.88 1.83
C GLY A 124 11.48 -22.58 1.09
N ARG A 125 11.01 -22.69 -0.16
CA ARG A 125 10.66 -21.57 -1.05
C ARG A 125 11.76 -20.50 -1.21
N ARG A 126 13.04 -20.90 -1.13
CA ARG A 126 14.18 -20.03 -1.43
C ARG A 126 14.72 -20.25 -2.84
N SER A 127 15.33 -19.18 -3.36
CA SER A 127 16.18 -19.19 -4.55
C SER A 127 17.46 -18.43 -4.23
N LYS A 128 18.56 -18.76 -4.92
CA LYS A 128 19.85 -18.08 -4.80
C LYS A 128 20.43 -17.85 -6.20
N VAL A 129 21.17 -16.76 -6.35
CA VAL A 129 22.04 -16.55 -7.52
C VAL A 129 23.47 -16.86 -7.09
N ILE A 130 23.97 -18.03 -7.48
CA ILE A 130 25.38 -18.37 -7.31
C ILE A 130 26.13 -17.74 -8.48
N VAL A 131 27.31 -17.18 -8.24
CA VAL A 131 28.10 -16.49 -9.28
C VAL A 131 29.44 -17.17 -9.51
N THR A 132 29.94 -17.10 -10.74
CA THR A 132 31.31 -17.48 -11.13
C THR A 132 31.95 -16.39 -11.97
N ASP A 133 33.26 -16.18 -11.78
CA ASP A 133 34.04 -15.13 -12.44
C ASP A 133 33.38 -13.76 -12.31
N TYR A 134 32.85 -13.44 -11.14
CA TYR A 134 32.07 -12.23 -10.93
C TYR A 134 32.98 -11.02 -10.70
N ALA A 135 32.89 -10.00 -11.55
CA ALA A 135 33.62 -8.75 -11.33
C ALA A 135 33.03 -7.98 -10.15
N PHE A 136 33.90 -7.49 -9.27
CA PHE A 136 33.53 -6.52 -8.24
C PHE A 136 34.52 -5.36 -8.21
N GLY A 137 33.99 -4.14 -8.20
CA GLY A 137 34.81 -2.93 -8.30
C GLY A 137 35.46 -2.78 -9.68
N ALA A 138 36.63 -2.14 -9.72
CA ALA A 138 37.35 -1.82 -10.94
C ALA A 138 38.33 -2.92 -11.37
N ASN A 139 38.93 -3.66 -10.43
CA ASN A 139 40.05 -4.56 -10.73
C ASN A 139 39.93 -5.95 -10.08
N SER A 140 38.89 -6.20 -9.28
CA SER A 140 38.74 -7.43 -8.52
C SER A 140 37.68 -8.36 -9.14
N ARG A 141 37.87 -9.67 -8.95
CA ARG A 141 36.91 -10.71 -9.33
C ARG A 141 36.82 -11.75 -8.23
N ALA A 142 35.62 -12.29 -8.02
CA ALA A 142 35.41 -13.51 -7.26
C ALA A 142 35.35 -14.67 -8.26
N LEU A 143 36.20 -15.69 -8.09
CA LEU A 143 36.12 -16.90 -8.91
C LEU A 143 34.76 -17.56 -8.76
N TYR A 144 34.24 -17.59 -7.53
CA TYR A 144 32.85 -17.91 -7.27
C TYR A 144 32.37 -17.39 -5.91
N SER A 145 31.06 -17.31 -5.75
CA SER A 145 30.42 -17.14 -4.44
C SER A 145 29.08 -17.87 -4.39
N THR A 146 28.88 -18.69 -3.36
CA THR A 146 27.56 -19.24 -3.01
C THR A 146 26.80 -18.32 -2.04
N ALA A 147 27.53 -17.45 -1.32
CA ALA A 147 26.93 -16.30 -0.64
C ALA A 147 26.36 -15.33 -1.69
N GLN A 148 25.25 -14.69 -1.36
CA GLN A 148 24.61 -13.70 -2.23
C GLN A 148 25.37 -12.36 -2.16
N ILE A 149 25.32 -11.58 -3.23
CA ILE A 149 25.99 -10.28 -3.32
C ILE A 149 24.96 -9.18 -3.04
N PHE A 150 25.21 -8.38 -2.00
CA PHE A 150 24.43 -7.18 -1.75
C PHE A 150 25.03 -5.98 -2.46
N PHE A 151 26.35 -5.76 -2.33
CA PHE A 151 27.04 -4.64 -2.97
C PHE A 151 28.35 -5.10 -3.60
N ALA A 152 28.60 -4.63 -4.81
CA ALA A 152 29.88 -4.75 -5.50
C ALA A 152 30.14 -3.44 -6.26
N GLY A 153 31.27 -2.79 -5.99
CA GLY A 153 31.55 -1.49 -6.57
C GLY A 153 32.84 -0.87 -6.06
N VAL A 154 33.02 0.43 -6.33
CA VAL A 154 34.19 1.20 -5.90
C VAL A 154 33.75 2.27 -4.92
N ILE A 155 34.41 2.32 -3.75
CA ILE A 155 34.25 3.40 -2.78
C ILE A 155 35.66 3.92 -2.48
N ASP A 156 35.90 5.22 -2.68
CA ASP A 156 37.21 5.85 -2.43
C ASP A 156 38.36 5.23 -3.24
N GLY A 157 38.10 4.84 -4.49
CA GLY A 157 39.07 4.17 -5.36
C GLY A 157 39.39 2.73 -4.96
N ARG A 158 38.71 2.20 -3.94
CA ARG A 158 38.88 0.85 -3.40
C ARG A 158 37.76 -0.08 -3.86
N ASP A 159 38.09 -1.30 -4.26
CA ASP A 159 37.09 -2.30 -4.64
C ASP A 159 36.40 -2.83 -3.37
N VAL A 160 35.08 -2.70 -3.29
CA VAL A 160 34.28 -3.10 -2.12
C VAL A 160 33.27 -4.17 -2.51
N LEU A 161 33.24 -5.26 -1.74
CA LEU A 161 32.29 -6.37 -1.87
C LEU A 161 31.62 -6.62 -0.52
N LEU A 162 30.28 -6.60 -0.49
CA LEU A 162 29.48 -7.00 0.66
C LEU A 162 28.63 -8.22 0.28
N LEU A 163 29.03 -9.37 0.81
CA LEU A 163 28.34 -10.65 0.68
C LEU A 163 27.32 -10.84 1.81
N HIS A 164 26.32 -11.69 1.59
CA HIS A 164 25.40 -12.10 2.64
C HIS A 164 24.84 -13.53 2.48
N GLY A 165 24.31 -14.07 3.58
CA GLY A 165 23.70 -15.40 3.63
C GLY A 165 22.74 -15.57 4.80
N ASP A 166 21.88 -16.60 4.80
CA ASP A 166 21.09 -16.96 6.00
C ASP A 166 22.07 -17.46 7.08
N SER A 167 21.91 -17.00 8.32
CA SER A 167 22.81 -17.37 9.43
C SER A 167 22.75 -18.85 9.78
N ARG A 168 21.71 -19.56 9.37
CA ARG A 168 21.54 -21.01 9.58
C ARG A 168 22.03 -21.84 8.39
N GLU A 169 22.69 -21.22 7.43
CA GLU A 169 23.24 -21.89 6.25
C GLU A 169 24.71 -21.54 6.12
N GLU A 170 25.49 -22.48 5.58
CA GLU A 170 26.89 -22.27 5.27
C GLU A 170 27.07 -21.73 3.84
N HIS A 171 28.09 -20.90 3.64
CA HIS A 171 28.39 -20.28 2.35
C HIS A 171 29.90 -20.31 2.07
N LEU A 172 30.26 -20.24 0.78
CA LEU A 172 31.64 -20.24 0.31
C LEU A 172 31.86 -19.09 -0.68
N ALA A 173 33.06 -18.52 -0.66
CA ALA A 173 33.56 -17.65 -1.71
C ALA A 173 35.04 -17.95 -1.99
N ALA A 174 35.45 -17.84 -3.24
CA ALA A 174 36.85 -17.87 -3.64
C ALA A 174 37.20 -16.52 -4.26
N ILE A 175 38.12 -15.81 -3.61
CA ILE A 175 38.50 -14.45 -3.98
C ILE A 175 40.02 -14.30 -3.84
N ARG A 176 40.67 -13.69 -4.83
CA ARG A 176 42.06 -13.27 -4.70
C ARG A 176 42.16 -11.96 -3.91
N PHE A 177 42.86 -12.02 -2.77
CA PHE A 177 43.17 -10.83 -1.97
C PHE A 177 44.26 -9.99 -2.64
N THR A 178 44.09 -8.67 -2.63
CA THR A 178 45.01 -7.70 -3.27
C THR A 178 45.32 -6.53 -2.34
N GLY A 179 46.45 -5.87 -2.59
CA GLY A 179 46.87 -4.68 -1.84
C GLY A 179 47.64 -5.00 -0.56
N THR A 180 47.98 -3.94 0.17
CA THR A 180 48.63 -4.00 1.47
C THR A 180 47.56 -4.07 2.56
N PRO A 181 47.51 -5.14 3.38
CA PRO A 181 46.51 -5.27 4.44
C PRO A 181 46.55 -4.08 5.42
N ASN A 182 45.40 -3.49 5.68
CA ASN A 182 45.22 -2.56 6.79
C ASN A 182 45.03 -3.36 8.09
N PRO A 183 45.22 -2.75 9.27
CA PRO A 183 44.81 -3.37 10.52
C PRO A 183 43.27 -3.49 10.59
N PHE A 184 42.77 -4.69 10.88
CA PHE A 184 41.34 -4.94 11.15
C PHE A 184 41.16 -6.06 12.17
N ALA A 185 40.01 -6.09 12.86
CA ALA A 185 39.66 -7.17 13.77
C ALA A 185 39.60 -8.53 13.04
N ALA A 186 40.26 -9.54 13.59
CA ALA A 186 40.25 -10.87 12.98
C ALA A 186 38.82 -11.42 12.85
N PRO A 187 38.46 -12.07 11.73
CA PRO A 187 37.15 -12.70 11.58
C PRO A 187 36.88 -13.73 12.70
N PRO A 188 35.60 -13.92 13.09
CA PRO A 188 35.25 -14.92 14.10
C PRO A 188 35.56 -16.36 13.63
N LEU A 189 35.63 -17.31 14.56
CA LEU A 189 36.06 -18.71 14.26
C LEU A 189 35.16 -19.46 13.27
N ASN A 190 33.91 -19.03 13.11
CA ASN A 190 32.98 -19.53 12.10
C ASN A 190 33.23 -18.93 10.70
N VAL A 191 34.28 -18.13 10.53
CA VAL A 191 34.80 -17.68 9.23
C VAL A 191 36.19 -18.29 9.05
N ARG A 192 36.32 -19.23 8.11
CA ARG A 192 37.60 -19.90 7.83
C ARG A 192 38.18 -19.39 6.54
N ILE A 193 39.40 -18.88 6.61
CA ILE A 193 40.14 -18.35 5.45
C ILE A 193 41.34 -19.26 5.21
N THR A 194 41.40 -19.89 4.04
CA THR A 194 42.50 -20.77 3.65
C THR A 194 43.03 -20.37 2.28
N ALA A 195 44.36 -20.41 2.12
CA ALA A 195 44.95 -20.28 0.79
C ALA A 195 44.52 -21.49 -0.05
N SER A 196 44.00 -21.24 -1.26
CA SER A 196 43.64 -22.33 -2.17
C SER A 196 44.90 -23.08 -2.61
N ALA A 197 44.79 -24.41 -2.73
CA ALA A 197 45.84 -25.26 -3.31
C ALA A 197 45.89 -25.18 -4.85
N SER A 198 44.97 -24.45 -5.49
CA SER A 198 44.92 -24.27 -6.94
C SER A 198 45.93 -23.23 -7.45
N SER A 199 46.36 -23.37 -8.71
CA SER A 199 47.40 -22.55 -9.36
C SER A 199 47.08 -21.06 -9.55
N ASN A 200 45.88 -20.60 -9.14
CA ASN A 200 45.37 -19.26 -9.45
C ASN A 200 45.50 -18.25 -8.29
N ASN A 201 46.17 -18.59 -7.18
CA ASN A 201 46.37 -17.72 -5.99
C ASN A 201 45.05 -17.21 -5.36
N GLU A 202 43.98 -17.99 -5.48
CA GLU A 202 42.68 -17.72 -4.85
C GLU A 202 42.75 -17.95 -3.33
N THR A 203 41.97 -17.19 -2.57
CA THR A 203 41.74 -17.44 -1.14
C THR A 203 40.32 -17.98 -0.96
N LEU A 204 40.21 -19.17 -0.37
CA LEU A 204 38.93 -19.78 -0.03
C LEU A 204 38.43 -19.21 1.30
N ILE A 205 37.20 -18.73 1.31
CA ILE A 205 36.50 -18.22 2.48
C ILE A 205 35.29 -19.11 2.72
N SER A 206 35.23 -19.72 3.92
CA SER A 206 34.08 -20.49 4.38
C SER A 206 33.36 -19.77 5.50
N PHE A 207 32.08 -19.48 5.28
CA PHE A 207 31.16 -18.90 6.24
C PHE A 207 30.33 -20.05 6.83
N LEU A 208 30.65 -20.47 8.05
CA LEU A 208 29.90 -21.51 8.77
C LEU A 208 28.65 -20.89 9.42
N GLU A 209 27.73 -21.75 9.88
CA GLU A 209 26.50 -21.31 10.53
C GLU A 209 26.77 -20.46 11.80
N GLY A 210 25.79 -19.63 12.16
CA GLY A 210 25.79 -18.79 13.35
C GLY A 210 26.51 -17.46 13.22
N ILE A 211 26.85 -17.01 12.01
CA ILE A 211 27.34 -15.63 11.80
C ILE A 211 26.15 -14.69 11.90
N GLU A 212 26.25 -13.69 12.78
CA GLU A 212 25.28 -12.61 12.96
C GLU A 212 26.03 -11.28 12.97
N GLY A 213 25.44 -10.25 12.35
CA GLY A 213 26.05 -8.93 12.21
C GLY A 213 26.96 -8.79 10.99
N LEU A 214 27.59 -7.61 10.86
CA LEU A 214 28.55 -7.30 9.81
C LEU A 214 29.96 -7.72 10.26
N ILE A 215 30.66 -8.47 9.42
CA ILE A 215 32.06 -8.86 9.64
C ILE A 215 32.95 -8.37 8.50
N THR A 216 34.19 -8.01 8.87
CA THR A 216 35.25 -7.73 7.89
C THR A 216 36.01 -9.02 7.61
N VAL A 217 36.03 -9.45 6.36
CA VAL A 217 36.76 -10.65 5.90
C VAL A 217 38.18 -10.29 5.51
N TYR A 218 38.33 -9.19 4.77
CA TYR A 218 39.63 -8.68 4.33
C TYR A 218 39.59 -7.17 4.15
N ASP A 219 40.64 -6.49 4.62
CA ASP A 219 40.80 -5.05 4.54
C ASP A 219 42.22 -4.69 4.05
N SER A 220 42.33 -4.07 2.88
CA SER A 220 43.58 -3.52 2.33
C SER A 220 43.39 -2.12 1.75
N ASP A 221 44.49 -1.48 1.35
CA ASP A 221 44.47 -0.22 0.60
C ASP A 221 43.69 -0.28 -0.72
N THR A 222 43.56 -1.45 -1.36
CA THR A 222 42.86 -1.62 -2.65
C THR A 222 41.54 -2.38 -2.58
N GLN A 223 41.24 -3.12 -1.50
CA GLN A 223 40.11 -4.04 -1.45
C GLN A 223 39.45 -4.15 -0.07
N LEU A 224 38.12 -4.05 0.02
CA LEU A 224 37.33 -4.33 1.24
C LEU A 224 36.34 -5.46 0.96
N ILE A 225 36.43 -6.56 1.71
CA ILE A 225 35.51 -7.69 1.60
C ILE A 225 34.80 -7.86 2.93
N LEU A 226 33.47 -7.81 2.87
CA LEU A 226 32.58 -7.89 4.02
C LEU A 226 31.60 -9.04 3.84
N PHE A 227 31.12 -9.57 4.95
CA PHE A 227 29.99 -10.50 4.98
C PHE A 227 29.01 -10.09 6.08
N ALA A 228 27.72 -10.30 5.86
CA ALA A 228 26.70 -10.14 6.89
C ALA A 228 25.64 -11.23 6.78
N ASP A 229 24.97 -11.55 7.89
CA ASP A 229 23.75 -12.35 7.78
C ASP A 229 22.65 -11.56 7.05
N SER A 230 21.65 -12.29 6.53
CA SER A 230 20.60 -11.71 5.70
C SER A 230 19.66 -10.78 6.46
N GLU A 231 19.51 -10.91 7.78
CA GLU A 231 18.74 -9.94 8.55
C GLU A 231 19.53 -8.65 8.76
N THR A 232 20.83 -8.75 9.05
CA THR A 232 21.70 -7.56 9.14
C THR A 232 21.79 -6.81 7.82
N VAL A 233 22.04 -7.50 6.70
CA VAL A 233 22.23 -6.83 5.40
C VAL A 233 20.94 -6.15 4.91
N LYS A 234 19.76 -6.60 5.33
CA LYS A 234 18.48 -5.92 5.04
C LYS A 234 18.41 -4.53 5.64
N THR A 235 19.24 -4.21 6.63
CA THR A 235 19.35 -2.84 7.19
C THR A 235 20.27 -1.95 6.36
N PHE A 236 21.06 -2.50 5.43
CA PHE A 236 21.99 -1.73 4.62
C PHE A 236 21.31 -1.00 3.47
N TRP A 237 21.89 0.14 3.12
CA TRP A 237 21.51 1.02 2.04
C TRP A 237 22.76 1.46 1.29
N SER A 238 22.62 1.75 -0.01
CA SER A 238 23.69 2.39 -0.79
C SER A 238 23.20 3.69 -1.42
N PRO A 239 23.04 4.77 -0.62
CA PRO A 239 22.73 6.07 -1.19
C PRO A 239 23.89 6.53 -2.08
N ILE A 240 23.54 7.18 -3.18
CA ILE A 240 24.51 7.80 -4.09
C ILE A 240 25.09 9.07 -3.46
N ILE A 241 26.28 9.46 -3.91
CA ILE A 241 26.89 10.76 -3.65
C ILE A 241 26.92 11.53 -4.97
N ALA A 242 26.14 12.61 -5.04
CA ALA A 242 26.13 13.47 -6.23
C ALA A 242 27.50 14.15 -6.38
N THR A 243 28.09 14.06 -7.58
CA THR A 243 29.38 14.69 -7.90
C THR A 243 29.26 16.19 -8.18
N THR A 244 28.05 16.64 -8.53
CA THR A 244 27.70 18.06 -8.66
C THR A 244 26.33 18.29 -8.03
N THR A 245 26.19 19.33 -7.21
CA THR A 245 24.94 19.65 -6.52
C THR A 245 24.20 20.83 -7.19
N SER A 246 24.43 21.07 -8.48
CA SER A 246 23.75 22.18 -9.16
C SER A 246 22.31 21.80 -9.48
N ASP A 247 21.35 22.67 -9.13
CA ASP A 247 19.94 22.57 -9.54
C ASP A 247 19.75 22.55 -11.07
N LEU A 248 20.82 22.77 -11.84
CA LEU A 248 20.86 22.74 -13.30
C LEU A 248 20.95 21.32 -13.88
N ASP A 249 21.37 20.31 -13.11
CA ASP A 249 21.36 18.91 -13.55
C ASP A 249 20.29 18.12 -12.79
N PRO A 250 19.10 17.91 -13.40
CA PRO A 250 18.02 17.16 -12.77
C PRO A 250 18.36 15.67 -12.58
N PHE A 251 19.44 15.17 -13.19
CA PHE A 251 19.84 13.77 -13.12
C PHE A 251 21.01 13.48 -12.19
N ALA A 252 21.59 14.50 -11.54
CA ALA A 252 22.78 14.35 -10.69
C ALA A 252 22.65 13.29 -9.59
N ASN A 253 21.42 13.03 -9.14
CA ASN A 253 21.11 12.06 -8.09
C ASN A 253 20.71 10.65 -8.59
N PHE A 254 20.82 10.38 -9.89
CA PHE A 254 20.45 9.09 -10.48
C PHE A 254 21.69 8.23 -10.75
N TRP A 255 21.69 7.01 -10.21
CA TRP A 255 22.74 6.02 -10.48
C TRP A 255 22.87 5.75 -11.99
N SER A 256 24.09 5.53 -12.48
CA SER A 256 24.45 5.32 -13.89
C SER A 256 24.26 6.54 -14.82
N PHE A 257 23.45 7.53 -14.45
CA PHE A 257 23.22 8.73 -15.28
C PHE A 257 23.99 9.94 -14.75
N GLY A 258 23.74 10.32 -13.49
CA GLY A 258 24.41 11.46 -12.86
C GLY A 258 25.68 11.07 -12.11
N THR A 259 25.64 9.99 -11.35
CA THR A 259 26.78 9.56 -10.52
C THR A 259 26.84 8.04 -10.35
N ASN A 260 28.06 7.53 -10.25
CA ASN A 260 28.36 6.15 -9.83
C ASN A 260 29.09 6.12 -8.49
N GLN A 261 29.16 7.25 -7.78
CA GLN A 261 29.68 7.31 -6.42
C GLN A 261 28.58 6.95 -5.44
N SER A 262 28.90 6.11 -4.47
CA SER A 262 28.00 5.75 -3.38
C SER A 262 28.79 5.41 -2.13
N ILE A 263 28.04 5.25 -1.04
CA ILE A 263 28.53 4.72 0.23
C ILE A 263 27.68 3.50 0.61
N LEU A 264 28.01 2.85 1.72
CA LEU A 264 27.12 1.90 2.39
C LEU A 264 26.78 2.41 3.77
N VAL A 265 25.50 2.32 4.14
CA VAL A 265 24.97 2.72 5.44
C VAL A 265 24.04 1.63 5.96
N GLY A 266 24.42 0.97 7.05
CA GLY A 266 23.62 -0.03 7.76
C GLY A 266 23.06 0.50 9.08
N GLY A 267 21.92 -0.06 9.51
CA GLY A 267 21.26 0.28 10.77
C GLY A 267 19.88 0.92 10.61
N PRO A 268 19.77 2.14 10.05
CA PRO A 268 18.51 2.88 9.95
C PRO A 268 17.38 2.15 9.19
N TYR A 269 16.13 2.48 9.53
CA TYR A 269 14.94 1.95 8.85
C TYR A 269 14.91 2.36 7.37
N LEU A 270 15.29 3.59 7.06
CA LEU A 270 15.42 4.09 5.69
C LEU A 270 16.56 5.11 5.62
N VAL A 271 17.39 5.03 4.60
CA VAL A 271 18.34 6.11 4.24
C VAL A 271 17.87 6.68 2.91
N ARG A 272 17.43 7.94 2.92
CA ARG A 272 16.88 8.63 1.75
C ARG A 272 17.98 9.22 0.89
N THR A 273 18.88 9.99 1.51
CA THR A 273 19.96 10.70 0.80
C THR A 273 21.24 10.74 1.61
N ALA A 274 22.37 10.95 0.91
CA ALA A 274 23.68 11.18 1.49
C ALA A 274 24.41 12.27 0.70
N SER A 275 25.22 13.07 1.38
CA SER A 275 26.11 14.05 0.74
C SER A 275 27.38 14.19 1.58
N ILE A 276 28.50 14.45 0.91
CA ILE A 276 29.80 14.67 1.56
C ILE A 276 30.23 16.10 1.25
N SER A 277 30.48 16.91 2.27
CA SER A 277 30.99 18.27 2.11
C SER A 277 32.50 18.30 1.88
N ASP A 278 33.02 19.41 1.38
CA ASP A 278 34.47 19.62 1.21
C ASP A 278 35.25 19.54 2.54
N SER A 279 34.58 19.80 3.66
CA SER A 279 35.18 19.69 5.00
C SER A 279 35.15 18.28 5.58
N GLY A 280 34.65 17.28 4.83
CA GLY A 280 34.58 15.89 5.27
C GLY A 280 33.37 15.51 6.10
N GLU A 281 32.30 16.31 6.10
CA GLU A 281 31.05 15.94 6.77
C GLU A 281 30.20 15.06 5.85
N LEU A 282 29.87 13.85 6.30
CA LEU A 282 28.86 13.00 5.69
C LEU A 282 27.48 13.32 6.30
N ALA A 283 26.67 14.07 5.56
CA ALA A 283 25.29 14.37 5.93
C ALA A 283 24.34 13.31 5.37
N LEU A 284 23.69 12.58 6.27
CA LEU A 284 22.68 11.56 5.98
C LEU A 284 21.29 12.08 6.31
N ARG A 285 20.32 11.77 5.44
CA ARG A 285 18.90 12.00 5.71
C ARG A 285 18.15 10.70 5.56
N GLY A 286 17.24 10.42 6.49
CA GLY A 286 16.52 9.15 6.50
C GLY A 286 15.45 9.10 7.55
N ASP A 287 15.03 7.88 7.85
CA ASP A 287 13.97 7.61 8.81
C ASP A 287 14.41 6.52 9.79
N LEU A 288 14.06 6.72 11.04
CA LEU A 288 14.20 5.73 12.10
C LEU A 288 12.80 5.25 12.49
N ASN A 289 12.62 3.94 12.62
CA ASN A 289 11.39 3.42 13.19
C ASN A 289 11.43 3.62 14.70
N VAL A 290 10.50 4.43 15.21
CA VAL A 290 10.43 4.81 16.63
C VAL A 290 9.10 4.40 17.26
N THR A 291 8.35 3.54 16.58
CA THR A 291 7.14 2.89 17.12
C THR A 291 7.54 2.16 18.40
N GLU A 292 6.82 2.42 19.50
CA GLU A 292 7.09 2.03 20.91
C GLU A 292 8.30 1.11 21.18
N GLY A 293 9.31 1.64 21.90
CA GLY A 293 10.42 0.85 22.44
C GLY A 293 11.70 0.81 21.59
N ALA A 294 11.80 1.62 20.54
CA ALA A 294 13.03 1.74 19.75
C ALA A 294 14.18 2.36 20.58
N GLY A 295 15.26 1.60 20.74
CA GLY A 295 16.50 2.05 21.39
C GLY A 295 17.47 2.69 20.41
N ASP A 296 18.73 2.78 20.83
CA ASP A 296 19.83 3.31 20.03
C ASP A 296 19.97 2.62 18.67
N VAL A 297 20.15 3.42 17.62
CA VAL A 297 20.39 2.91 16.26
C VAL A 297 21.88 3.00 15.99
N MET A 298 22.52 1.84 15.93
CA MET A 298 23.91 1.72 15.51
C MET A 298 24.01 1.94 14.01
N LEU A 299 24.81 2.92 13.59
CA LEU A 299 25.23 3.10 12.21
C LEU A 299 26.51 2.32 11.92
N SER A 300 26.51 1.64 10.78
CA SER A 300 27.71 1.10 10.14
C SER A 300 27.89 1.76 8.77
N VAL A 301 28.98 2.47 8.58
CA VAL A 301 29.23 3.29 7.39
C VAL A 301 30.54 2.88 6.71
N ILE A 302 30.45 2.58 5.41
CA ILE A 302 31.59 2.43 4.51
C ILE A 302 31.55 3.61 3.55
N ALA A 303 32.49 4.53 3.72
CA ALA A 303 32.55 5.80 3.02
C ALA A 303 34.02 6.20 2.76
N PRO A 304 34.27 7.23 1.94
CA PRO A 304 35.62 7.73 1.71
C PRO A 304 36.37 8.12 2.98
N LYS A 305 37.70 7.93 2.98
CA LYS A 305 38.57 8.28 4.11
C LYS A 305 38.57 9.76 4.46
N SER A 306 38.09 10.61 3.55
CA SER A 306 37.89 12.04 3.80
C SER A 306 36.76 12.34 4.77
N VAL A 307 35.87 11.38 5.06
CA VAL A 307 34.80 11.56 6.04
C VAL A 307 35.38 11.64 7.45
N SER A 308 35.19 12.79 8.09
CA SER A 308 35.66 13.09 9.45
C SER A 308 34.52 13.37 10.44
N SER A 309 33.29 13.56 9.96
CA SER A 309 32.08 13.72 10.78
C SER A 309 30.85 13.14 10.07
N ILE A 310 29.85 12.73 10.86
CA ILE A 310 28.55 12.29 10.36
C ILE A 310 27.46 13.14 11.00
N SER A 311 26.48 13.55 10.20
CA SER A 311 25.20 14.07 10.68
C SER A 311 24.03 13.21 10.19
N TRP A 312 22.99 13.09 11.01
CA TRP A 312 21.73 12.42 10.69
C TRP A 312 20.59 13.43 10.83
N ASN A 313 19.81 13.64 9.76
CA ASN A 313 18.71 14.61 9.73
C ASN A 313 19.14 16.01 10.25
N GLY A 314 20.40 16.40 9.97
CA GLY A 314 20.99 17.68 10.37
C GLY A 314 21.57 17.73 11.79
N GLN A 315 21.47 16.64 12.57
CA GLN A 315 22.06 16.53 13.91
C GLN A 315 23.39 15.77 13.85
N SER A 316 24.41 16.25 14.55
CA SER A 316 25.71 15.57 14.61
C SER A 316 25.58 14.25 15.38
N VAL A 317 26.22 13.20 14.84
CA VAL A 317 26.23 11.86 15.43
C VAL A 317 27.62 11.60 16.02
N SER A 318 27.68 11.05 17.23
CA SER A 318 28.95 10.76 17.89
C SER A 318 29.58 9.49 17.33
N PHE A 319 30.86 9.56 16.94
CA PHE A 319 31.64 8.38 16.59
C PHE A 319 31.87 7.50 17.81
N THR A 320 31.71 6.20 17.62
CA THR A 320 32.29 5.22 18.53
C THR A 320 33.67 4.84 18.00
N THR A 321 34.72 5.32 18.68
CA THR A 321 36.06 4.77 18.47
C THR A 321 36.14 3.41 19.12
N PHE A 322 36.11 2.33 18.33
CA PHE A 322 36.41 1.00 18.86
C PHE A 322 37.90 0.88 19.22
N SER A 323 38.22 -0.02 20.15
CA SER A 323 39.60 -0.37 20.48
C SER A 323 40.33 -1.07 19.32
N GLU A 324 39.59 -1.64 18.39
CA GLU A 324 40.11 -2.35 17.22
C GLU A 324 40.09 -1.45 15.98
N PRO A 325 41.14 -1.50 15.13
CA PRO A 325 41.16 -0.77 13.87
C PRO A 325 40.11 -1.34 12.88
N SER A 326 39.47 -0.46 12.11
CA SER A 326 38.42 -0.83 11.14
C SER A 326 38.26 0.25 10.07
N SER A 327 38.07 -0.15 8.81
CA SER A 327 37.62 0.77 7.74
C SER A 327 36.11 1.07 7.80
N ILE A 328 35.37 0.43 8.70
CA ILE A 328 33.94 0.68 8.92
C ILE A 328 33.82 1.74 10.01
N ILE A 329 33.26 2.87 9.64
CA ILE A 329 32.90 3.91 10.59
C ILE A 329 31.66 3.45 11.34
N THR A 330 31.70 3.52 12.67
CA THR A 330 30.52 3.28 13.49
C THR A 330 30.16 4.51 14.29
N ALA A 331 28.87 4.73 14.40
CA ALA A 331 28.32 5.85 15.13
C ALA A 331 27.01 5.40 15.76
N ILE A 332 26.65 6.00 16.88
CA ILE A 332 25.34 5.75 17.48
C ILE A 332 24.50 6.96 17.16
N ILE A 333 23.44 6.80 16.37
CA ILE A 333 22.34 7.75 16.47
C ILE A 333 21.69 7.41 17.79
N PRO A 334 21.76 8.31 18.79
CA PRO A 334 21.04 8.10 20.02
C PRO A 334 19.63 7.77 19.59
N GLY A 335 19.24 6.57 19.96
CA GLY A 335 17.88 6.12 19.84
C GLY A 335 17.10 7.20 20.50
N PRO A 336 15.97 7.58 19.93
CA PRO A 336 15.36 8.74 20.45
C PRO A 336 14.72 8.24 21.75
N ALA A 337 15.40 8.50 22.86
CA ALA A 337 14.83 8.78 24.17
C ALA A 337 13.94 10.02 23.98
N ASN A 338 12.94 9.91 23.11
CA ASN A 338 12.42 11.02 22.34
C ASN A 338 11.32 11.68 23.14
N PRO A 339 11.49 12.94 23.57
CA PRO A 339 10.35 13.78 23.93
C PRO A 339 9.32 13.95 22.79
N HIS A 340 9.58 13.44 21.57
CA HIS A 340 8.69 13.54 20.38
C HIS A 340 7.92 12.26 19.98
N VAL A 341 8.18 11.11 20.64
CA VAL A 341 7.24 9.97 20.63
C VAL A 341 6.39 9.98 21.90
N THR A 342 6.95 10.50 23.00
CA THR A 342 6.15 10.98 24.13
C THR A 342 5.37 12.23 23.69
N GLY A 343 4.09 12.33 24.05
CA GLY A 343 3.25 13.47 23.69
C GLY A 343 2.46 13.37 22.38
N ILE A 344 2.75 12.38 21.50
CA ILE A 344 1.80 12.04 20.43
C ILE A 344 0.56 11.43 21.09
N THR A 345 -0.50 12.23 21.17
CA THR A 345 -1.77 11.82 21.76
C THR A 345 -2.76 11.62 20.63
N ILE A 346 -3.32 10.43 20.54
CA ILE A 346 -4.40 10.16 19.58
C ILE A 346 -5.72 10.49 20.27
N PRO A 347 -6.46 11.51 19.78
CA PRO A 347 -7.71 11.91 20.41
C PRO A 347 -8.78 10.83 20.25
N GLN A 348 -9.60 10.68 21.29
CA GLN A 348 -10.82 9.88 21.22
C GLN A 348 -11.88 10.66 20.43
N LEU A 349 -12.56 9.98 19.50
CA LEU A 349 -13.63 10.57 18.70
C LEU A 349 -14.95 10.52 19.50
N SER A 350 -15.15 11.53 20.36
CA SER A 350 -16.31 11.65 21.26
C SER A 350 -17.06 12.96 21.02
N GLU A 351 -18.31 13.08 21.49
CA GLU A 351 -19.15 14.29 21.30
C GLU A 351 -19.57 14.52 19.84
N TRP A 352 -20.00 13.46 19.17
CA TRP A 352 -20.53 13.57 17.81
C TRP A 352 -21.83 14.40 17.77
N LYS A 353 -21.95 15.19 16.71
CA LYS A 353 -23.17 15.89 16.32
C LYS A 353 -23.87 15.09 15.22
N SER A 354 -25.18 14.90 15.35
CA SER A 354 -25.96 14.14 14.37
C SER A 354 -27.13 14.95 13.81
N SER A 355 -27.39 14.79 12.52
CA SER A 355 -28.60 15.26 11.86
C SER A 355 -29.15 14.21 10.91
N ASP A 356 -30.47 14.23 10.69
CA ASP A 356 -31.12 13.45 9.65
C ASP A 356 -30.62 13.88 8.26
N SER A 357 -30.27 12.91 7.43
CA SER A 357 -29.79 13.08 6.06
C SER A 357 -30.65 12.33 5.04
N LEU A 358 -31.87 11.97 5.43
CA LEU A 358 -32.93 11.50 4.54
C LEU A 358 -34.24 12.29 4.76
N PRO A 359 -34.26 13.64 4.72
CA PRO A 359 -35.50 14.39 4.83
C PRO A 359 -36.49 14.07 3.69
N GLU A 360 -36.04 13.46 2.60
CA GLU A 360 -36.85 13.05 1.45
C GLU A 360 -38.08 12.22 1.82
N ILE A 361 -38.02 11.40 2.88
CA ILE A 361 -39.15 10.54 3.25
C ILE A 361 -40.22 11.26 4.08
N ARG A 362 -40.02 12.54 4.43
CA ARG A 362 -41.00 13.31 5.21
C ARG A 362 -42.15 13.78 4.31
N ALA A 363 -43.35 13.84 4.88
CA ALA A 363 -44.56 14.24 4.16
C ALA A 363 -44.51 15.68 3.61
N ASP A 364 -43.74 16.57 4.25
CA ASP A 364 -43.57 17.98 3.87
C ASP A 364 -42.33 18.24 2.99
N PHE A 365 -41.64 17.20 2.54
CA PHE A 365 -40.47 17.37 1.68
C PHE A 365 -40.84 17.82 0.27
N ASP A 366 -40.31 18.96 -0.14
CA ASP A 366 -40.46 19.51 -1.50
C ASP A 366 -39.27 19.10 -2.39
N ASP A 367 -39.55 18.31 -3.43
CA ASP A 367 -38.59 17.89 -4.44
C ASP A 367 -38.76 18.60 -5.79
N SER A 368 -39.49 19.72 -5.82
CA SER A 368 -39.71 20.51 -7.05
C SER A 368 -38.40 20.97 -7.72
N SER A 369 -37.33 21.13 -6.95
CA SER A 369 -35.98 21.47 -7.41
C SER A 369 -35.20 20.30 -8.01
N TRP A 370 -35.68 19.05 -7.86
CA TRP A 370 -34.99 17.87 -8.36
C TRP A 370 -35.15 17.71 -9.87
N VAL A 371 -34.15 17.08 -10.48
CA VAL A 371 -34.17 16.77 -11.91
C VAL A 371 -35.29 15.78 -12.20
N GLU A 372 -36.13 16.12 -13.17
CA GLU A 372 -37.16 15.21 -13.66
C GLU A 372 -36.55 14.12 -14.54
N ALA A 373 -36.81 12.87 -14.20
CA ALA A 373 -36.34 11.72 -14.94
C ALA A 373 -37.31 11.37 -16.08
N ASN A 374 -37.27 12.16 -17.15
CA ASN A 374 -38.18 12.06 -18.30
C ASN A 374 -37.50 11.70 -19.63
N HIS A 375 -36.23 11.32 -19.62
CA HIS A 375 -35.56 10.82 -20.82
C HIS A 375 -36.19 9.51 -21.31
N THR A 376 -36.40 9.39 -22.61
CA THR A 376 -36.98 8.20 -23.27
C THR A 376 -35.97 7.40 -24.11
N THR A 377 -34.72 7.84 -24.13
CA THR A 377 -33.62 7.22 -24.87
C THR A 377 -32.35 7.23 -24.03
N THR A 378 -31.49 6.23 -24.21
CA THR A 378 -30.20 6.13 -23.53
C THR A 378 -29.15 5.43 -24.40
N ASN A 379 -27.87 5.69 -24.12
CA ASN A 379 -26.72 5.03 -24.76
C ASN A 379 -26.22 3.81 -23.95
N ILE A 380 -26.91 3.50 -22.85
CA ILE A 380 -26.72 2.36 -21.95
C ILE A 380 -27.71 1.24 -22.37
N PRO A 381 -27.48 -0.04 -22.03
CA PRO A 381 -28.47 -1.10 -22.30
C PRO A 381 -29.87 -0.73 -21.81
N ALA A 382 -30.91 -1.05 -22.59
CA ALA A 382 -32.29 -0.63 -22.32
C ALA A 382 -32.82 -1.08 -20.95
N MET A 383 -33.82 -0.34 -20.46
CA MET A 383 -34.62 -0.69 -19.27
C MET A 383 -35.24 -2.08 -19.46
N LEU A 384 -35.30 -2.87 -18.38
CA LEU A 384 -35.89 -4.21 -18.38
C LEU A 384 -37.41 -4.17 -18.53
N TYR A 385 -38.05 -3.21 -17.87
CA TYR A 385 -39.48 -2.93 -17.95
C TYR A 385 -39.77 -1.52 -17.41
N GLY A 386 -40.93 -0.95 -17.76
CA GLY A 386 -41.33 0.39 -17.37
C GLY A 386 -42.32 0.98 -18.36
N ASP A 387 -42.47 2.29 -18.35
CA ASP A 387 -43.35 3.05 -19.24
C ASP A 387 -42.61 3.79 -20.37
N GLY A 388 -41.32 3.49 -20.56
CA GLY A 388 -40.47 4.12 -21.57
C GLY A 388 -39.53 5.18 -21.04
N ARG A 389 -39.69 5.63 -19.78
CA ARG A 389 -38.71 6.51 -19.12
C ARG A 389 -37.46 5.74 -18.68
N VAL A 390 -36.31 6.40 -18.77
CA VAL A 390 -35.00 5.89 -18.32
C VAL A 390 -34.69 6.45 -16.93
N LEU A 391 -34.27 5.60 -15.99
CA LEU A 391 -33.89 5.99 -14.62
C LEU A 391 -32.40 5.77 -14.32
N TYR A 392 -31.55 5.81 -15.34
CA TYR A 392 -30.10 5.72 -15.20
C TYR A 392 -29.52 7.07 -14.79
N PRO A 393 -28.80 7.15 -13.67
CA PRO A 393 -28.51 8.43 -13.05
C PRO A 393 -27.48 9.23 -13.87
N CYS A 394 -26.59 8.55 -14.60
CA CYS A 394 -25.64 9.20 -15.50
C CYS A 394 -26.29 9.94 -16.67
N ASP A 395 -27.45 9.48 -17.14
CA ASP A 395 -28.18 10.20 -18.20
C ASP A 395 -28.69 11.55 -17.70
N TYR A 396 -28.74 11.75 -16.37
CA TYR A 396 -29.16 12.98 -15.70
C TYR A 396 -28.01 13.73 -15.01
N GLY A 397 -26.75 13.35 -15.28
CA GLY A 397 -25.60 14.05 -14.68
C GLY A 397 -25.09 13.46 -13.37
N PHE A 398 -25.62 12.32 -12.90
CA PHE A 398 -25.31 11.75 -11.58
C PHE A 398 -24.67 10.37 -11.72
N CYS A 399 -23.36 10.27 -11.69
CA CYS A 399 -22.65 9.01 -11.93
C CYS A 399 -22.02 8.41 -10.67
N GLU A 400 -22.04 9.11 -9.54
CA GLU A 400 -21.14 8.84 -8.42
C GLU A 400 -21.88 8.57 -7.12
N ASN A 401 -21.41 7.57 -6.38
CA ASN A 401 -21.85 7.26 -5.02
C ASN A 401 -23.38 7.14 -4.90
N ILE A 402 -23.99 7.52 -3.78
CA ILE A 402 -25.42 7.34 -3.57
C ILE A 402 -26.23 8.23 -4.51
N VAL A 403 -27.27 7.69 -5.14
CA VAL A 403 -28.27 8.44 -5.92
C VAL A 403 -29.66 8.13 -5.38
N LEU A 404 -30.50 9.16 -5.32
CA LEU A 404 -31.87 9.06 -4.85
C LEU A 404 -32.87 9.21 -6.00
N TYR A 405 -33.99 8.50 -5.87
CA TYR A 405 -35.11 8.56 -6.80
C TYR A 405 -36.41 8.79 -6.04
N ARG A 406 -37.33 9.53 -6.65
CA ARG A 406 -38.69 9.75 -6.14
C ARG A 406 -39.71 9.54 -7.25
N GLY A 407 -40.53 8.50 -7.12
CA GLY A 407 -41.57 8.13 -8.07
C GLY A 407 -42.95 8.51 -7.53
N HIS A 408 -43.56 9.53 -8.11
CA HIS A 408 -44.88 10.06 -7.75
C HIS A 408 -45.98 9.28 -8.46
N PHE A 409 -47.08 9.04 -7.76
CA PHE A 409 -48.26 8.38 -8.32
C PHE A 409 -49.51 8.68 -7.49
N ASN A 410 -50.67 8.68 -8.15
CA ASN A 410 -51.95 8.76 -7.46
C ASN A 410 -52.38 7.34 -7.04
N GLY A 411 -52.41 7.09 -5.73
CA GLY A 411 -52.76 5.78 -5.18
C GLY A 411 -54.27 5.52 -5.16
N THR A 412 -54.65 4.25 -5.33
CA THR A 412 -56.00 3.76 -5.03
C THR A 412 -55.92 2.61 -4.03
N ALA A 413 -57.06 2.19 -3.45
CA ALA A 413 -57.12 1.02 -2.58
C ALA A 413 -56.57 -0.29 -3.23
N ASP A 414 -56.50 -0.36 -4.56
CA ASP A 414 -55.95 -1.49 -5.30
C ASP A 414 -54.43 -1.41 -5.53
N THR A 415 -53.82 -0.24 -5.30
CA THR A 415 -52.38 -0.02 -5.43
C THR A 415 -51.67 -0.60 -4.21
N LYS A 416 -51.15 -1.84 -4.33
CA LYS A 416 -50.65 -2.63 -3.20
C LYS A 416 -49.16 -2.98 -3.25
N SER A 417 -48.48 -2.71 -4.36
CA SER A 417 -47.06 -3.03 -4.50
C SER A 417 -46.42 -2.39 -5.73
N VAL A 418 -45.10 -2.29 -5.68
CA VAL A 418 -44.23 -1.87 -6.79
C VAL A 418 -43.20 -2.95 -7.09
N ASN A 419 -42.98 -3.25 -8.36
CA ASN A 419 -41.84 -4.05 -8.83
C ASN A 419 -40.70 -3.11 -9.18
N LEU A 420 -39.50 -3.40 -8.66
CA LEU A 420 -38.29 -2.63 -8.96
C LEU A 420 -37.13 -3.59 -9.26
N SER A 421 -36.46 -3.36 -10.39
CA SER A 421 -35.12 -3.87 -10.67
C SER A 421 -34.10 -2.78 -10.41
N ILE A 422 -33.17 -2.99 -9.48
CA ILE A 422 -32.18 -1.99 -9.05
C ILE A 422 -30.77 -2.56 -9.20
N ASN A 423 -29.87 -1.78 -9.80
CA ASN A 423 -28.46 -2.12 -10.00
C ASN A 423 -27.57 -1.05 -9.36
N GLY A 424 -26.52 -1.46 -8.66
CA GLY A 424 -25.51 -0.56 -8.12
C GLY A 424 -24.07 -1.03 -8.29
N GLY A 425 -23.84 -2.09 -9.07
CA GLY A 425 -22.58 -2.82 -9.11
C GLY A 425 -22.43 -3.82 -7.97
N GLU A 426 -21.29 -4.51 -7.92
CA GLU A 426 -21.01 -5.51 -6.89
C GLU A 426 -21.13 -4.94 -5.48
N ALA A 427 -21.71 -5.73 -4.56
CA ALA A 427 -21.91 -5.35 -3.16
C ALA A 427 -22.67 -4.03 -2.95
N PHE A 428 -23.56 -3.63 -3.87
CA PHE A 428 -24.45 -2.48 -3.67
C PHE A 428 -25.54 -2.73 -2.61
N ALA A 429 -26.34 -1.72 -2.30
CA ALA A 429 -27.64 -1.90 -1.67
C ALA A 429 -28.61 -0.83 -2.17
N ALA A 430 -29.91 -1.07 -1.99
CA ALA A 430 -30.91 -0.02 -2.12
C ALA A 430 -32.05 -0.18 -1.12
N SER A 431 -32.47 0.92 -0.50
CA SER A 431 -33.57 0.95 0.47
C SER A 431 -34.74 1.72 -0.14
N VAL A 432 -35.96 1.22 0.07
CA VAL A 432 -37.19 1.73 -0.55
C VAL A 432 -38.20 2.09 0.52
N TRP A 433 -38.79 3.29 0.38
CA TRP A 433 -39.89 3.80 1.20
C TRP A 433 -41.09 4.12 0.32
N LEU A 434 -42.28 4.00 0.89
CA LEU A 434 -43.50 4.62 0.40
C LEU A 434 -43.88 5.71 1.38
N ASN A 435 -43.85 6.97 0.94
CA ASN A 435 -43.99 8.13 1.81
C ASN A 435 -42.94 8.05 2.94
N ASP A 436 -43.37 8.03 4.20
CA ASP A 436 -42.53 7.86 5.39
C ASP A 436 -42.37 6.40 5.84
N VAL A 437 -43.01 5.45 5.15
CA VAL A 437 -43.02 4.03 5.54
C VAL A 437 -41.92 3.25 4.82
N PHE A 438 -40.99 2.70 5.58
CA PHE A 438 -39.97 1.78 5.06
C PHE A 438 -40.61 0.49 4.53
N LEU A 439 -40.29 0.11 3.29
CA LEU A 439 -40.77 -1.12 2.67
C LEU A 439 -39.75 -2.25 2.86
N ASN A 440 -38.57 -2.12 2.26
CA ASN A 440 -37.50 -3.11 2.36
C ASN A 440 -36.15 -2.55 1.87
N THR A 441 -35.07 -3.28 2.17
CA THR A 441 -33.75 -3.08 1.56
C THR A 441 -33.36 -4.30 0.73
N THR A 442 -32.89 -4.06 -0.48
CA THR A 442 -32.21 -5.06 -1.30
C THR A 442 -30.69 -4.98 -1.14
N PHE A 443 -30.01 -6.12 -1.26
CA PHE A 443 -28.58 -6.27 -1.02
C PHE A 443 -27.90 -6.92 -2.22
N GLY A 444 -26.83 -6.27 -2.69
CA GLY A 444 -25.81 -6.90 -3.50
C GLY A 444 -24.85 -7.76 -2.67
N ASN A 445 -23.97 -8.48 -3.34
CA ASN A 445 -23.00 -9.37 -2.72
C ASN A 445 -21.73 -9.48 -3.56
N SER A 446 -20.57 -9.58 -2.91
CA SER A 446 -19.26 -9.90 -3.51
C SER A 446 -18.42 -10.84 -2.63
N THR A 447 -19.05 -11.51 -1.67
CA THR A 447 -18.36 -12.43 -0.74
C THR A 447 -17.80 -13.64 -1.50
N VAL A 448 -16.51 -13.93 -1.32
CA VAL A 448 -15.85 -15.10 -1.91
C VAL A 448 -16.59 -16.39 -1.55
N GLY A 449 -16.88 -17.22 -2.54
CA GLY A 449 -17.61 -18.49 -2.38
C GLY A 449 -19.13 -18.36 -2.47
N ASN A 450 -19.68 -17.14 -2.52
CA ASN A 450 -21.10 -16.88 -2.76
C ASN A 450 -21.32 -16.27 -4.15
N PRO A 451 -22.54 -16.37 -4.73
CA PRO A 451 -22.86 -15.69 -5.99
C PRO A 451 -22.71 -14.17 -5.86
N VAL A 452 -22.03 -13.55 -6.82
CA VAL A 452 -21.96 -12.09 -6.95
C VAL A 452 -23.33 -11.56 -7.36
N ILE A 453 -23.81 -10.52 -6.68
CA ILE A 453 -25.09 -9.87 -6.94
C ILE A 453 -24.83 -8.39 -7.19
N ILE A 454 -25.01 -7.98 -8.45
CA ILE A 454 -24.88 -6.58 -8.91
C ILE A 454 -26.23 -5.87 -9.10
N GLU A 455 -27.29 -6.67 -9.17
CA GLU A 455 -28.65 -6.25 -9.51
C GLU A 455 -29.66 -7.16 -8.82
N THR A 456 -30.81 -6.60 -8.45
CA THR A 456 -31.92 -7.34 -7.86
C THR A 456 -33.23 -6.92 -8.48
N ASP A 457 -34.13 -7.86 -8.72
CA ASP A 457 -35.51 -7.62 -9.15
C ASP A 457 -36.47 -8.12 -8.05
N GLN A 458 -37.24 -7.20 -7.45
CA GLN A 458 -38.07 -7.50 -6.29
C GLN A 458 -39.43 -6.81 -6.35
N VAL A 459 -40.41 -7.44 -5.70
CA VAL A 459 -41.72 -6.85 -5.42
C VAL A 459 -41.71 -6.29 -3.99
N TYR A 460 -41.98 -4.99 -3.86
CA TYR A 460 -42.12 -4.29 -2.59
C TYR A 460 -43.60 -4.10 -2.32
N THR A 461 -44.11 -4.80 -1.30
CA THR A 461 -45.52 -4.76 -0.90
C THR A 461 -45.78 -3.59 0.04
N PHE A 462 -46.88 -2.89 -0.17
CA PHE A 462 -47.29 -1.77 0.68
C PHE A 462 -48.06 -2.32 1.90
N PRO A 463 -47.68 -1.91 3.12
CA PRO A 463 -48.47 -2.23 4.31
C PRO A 463 -49.91 -1.72 4.20
N GLU A 464 -50.84 -2.34 4.92
CA GLU A 464 -52.24 -1.94 4.89
C GLU A 464 -52.42 -0.52 5.47
N GLY A 465 -53.22 0.31 4.81
CA GLY A 465 -53.59 1.66 5.29
C GLY A 465 -52.55 2.76 5.09
N VAL A 466 -51.42 2.49 4.42
CA VAL A 466 -50.36 3.50 4.20
C VAL A 466 -50.53 4.31 2.90
N ILE A 467 -51.35 3.83 1.97
CA ILE A 467 -51.63 4.54 0.72
C ILE A 467 -52.59 5.69 1.02
N LEU A 468 -52.23 6.87 0.53
CA LEU A 468 -53.09 8.05 0.55
C LEU A 468 -54.01 8.01 -0.68
N GLU A 469 -55.23 7.51 -0.52
CA GLU A 469 -56.16 7.31 -1.64
C GLU A 469 -56.57 8.64 -2.29
N GLY A 470 -56.40 8.74 -3.61
CA GLY A 470 -56.74 9.95 -4.37
C GLY A 470 -55.76 11.11 -4.19
N GLU A 471 -54.71 10.91 -3.40
CA GLU A 471 -53.62 11.87 -3.18
C GLU A 471 -52.31 11.37 -3.82
N ASP A 472 -51.33 12.26 -3.88
CA ASP A 472 -49.99 11.93 -4.36
C ASP A 472 -49.25 11.08 -3.33
N ASN A 473 -48.68 9.97 -3.81
CA ASN A 473 -47.87 9.05 -3.04
C ASN A 473 -46.49 8.96 -3.69
N VAL A 474 -45.45 8.77 -2.88
CA VAL A 474 -44.08 8.80 -3.38
C VAL A 474 -43.30 7.56 -2.98
N ILE A 475 -42.76 6.85 -3.98
CA ILE A 475 -41.73 5.84 -3.77
C ILE A 475 -40.37 6.55 -3.71
N THR A 476 -39.71 6.52 -2.55
CA THR A 476 -38.33 7.02 -2.39
C THR A 476 -37.35 5.86 -2.41
N ILE A 477 -36.31 5.94 -3.24
CA ILE A 477 -35.26 4.92 -3.35
C ILE A 477 -33.92 5.57 -3.04
N VAL A 478 -33.18 5.02 -2.08
CA VAL A 478 -31.76 5.34 -1.84
C VAL A 478 -30.94 4.21 -2.44
N GLN A 479 -30.15 4.49 -3.48
CA GLN A 479 -29.38 3.48 -4.21
C GLN A 479 -27.88 3.76 -4.11
N ASP A 480 -27.10 2.76 -3.69
CA ASP A 480 -25.65 2.86 -3.59
C ASP A 480 -24.97 2.57 -4.93
N ASN A 481 -24.28 3.52 -5.55
CA ASN A 481 -23.41 3.24 -6.69
C ASN A 481 -22.00 2.91 -6.19
N MET A 482 -21.58 1.66 -6.43
CA MET A 482 -20.29 1.13 -6.01
C MET A 482 -19.14 1.45 -6.99
N GLY A 483 -19.39 2.28 -8.00
CA GLY A 483 -18.46 2.54 -9.10
C GLY A 483 -18.86 1.78 -10.36
N PHE A 484 -18.20 2.06 -11.48
CA PHE A 484 -18.45 1.39 -12.76
C PHE A 484 -17.52 0.20 -12.95
N ASP A 485 -17.92 -0.73 -13.80
CA ASP A 485 -17.10 -1.88 -14.15
C ASP A 485 -15.93 -1.42 -15.03
N GLU A 486 -14.81 -2.13 -14.98
CA GLU A 486 -13.69 -1.89 -15.89
C GLU A 486 -14.09 -2.21 -17.34
N ALA A 487 -13.44 -1.58 -18.31
CA ALA A 487 -13.65 -1.89 -19.72
C ALA A 487 -12.89 -3.18 -20.08
N GLU A 488 -13.61 -4.25 -20.40
CA GLU A 488 -13.00 -5.45 -20.97
C GLU A 488 -12.83 -5.31 -22.49
N VAL A 489 -11.86 -6.03 -23.06
CA VAL A 489 -11.57 -5.97 -24.50
C VAL A 489 -12.81 -6.35 -25.32
N ASN A 490 -13.24 -5.46 -26.21
CA ASN A 490 -14.42 -5.60 -27.07
C ASN A 490 -15.75 -5.76 -26.31
N SER A 491 -15.84 -5.34 -25.05
CA SER A 491 -17.08 -5.34 -24.28
C SER A 491 -17.59 -3.91 -24.04
N ASN A 492 -18.87 -3.79 -23.68
CA ASN A 492 -19.46 -2.56 -23.15
C ASN A 492 -19.66 -2.68 -21.63
N SER A 493 -18.82 -3.43 -20.91
CA SER A 493 -18.96 -3.67 -19.46
C SER A 493 -18.96 -2.38 -18.64
N MET A 494 -18.16 -1.38 -19.01
CA MET A 494 -18.19 -0.06 -18.34
C MET A 494 -19.55 0.65 -18.47
N LYS A 495 -20.36 0.29 -19.47
CA LYS A 495 -21.74 0.77 -19.65
C LYS A 495 -22.77 -0.11 -18.95
N THR A 496 -22.38 -0.99 -18.03
CA THR A 496 -23.35 -1.66 -17.16
C THR A 496 -24.15 -0.56 -16.43
N PRO A 497 -25.49 -0.58 -16.51
CA PRO A 497 -26.33 0.44 -15.89
C PRO A 497 -26.13 0.49 -14.37
N ARG A 498 -26.39 1.67 -13.81
CA ARG A 498 -26.56 1.90 -12.37
C ARG A 498 -27.93 2.54 -12.17
N GLY A 499 -28.50 2.42 -10.97
CA GLY A 499 -29.82 2.97 -10.66
C GLY A 499 -30.97 1.98 -10.83
N VAL A 500 -32.14 2.50 -11.16
CA VAL A 500 -33.36 1.69 -11.37
C VAL A 500 -33.41 1.24 -12.84
N ARG A 501 -33.38 -0.06 -13.07
CA ARG A 501 -33.44 -0.68 -14.41
C ARG A 501 -34.81 -1.17 -14.82
N GLY A 502 -35.72 -1.32 -13.87
CA GLY A 502 -37.08 -1.73 -14.13
C GLY A 502 -37.97 -1.16 -13.04
N PHE A 503 -39.13 -0.62 -13.41
CA PHE A 503 -40.11 -0.16 -12.43
C PHE A 503 -41.53 -0.37 -12.93
N LYS A 504 -42.45 -0.74 -12.04
CA LYS A 504 -43.88 -0.87 -12.35
C LYS A 504 -44.73 -0.90 -11.08
N LEU A 505 -45.76 -0.07 -11.00
CA LEU A 505 -46.85 -0.31 -10.06
C LEU A 505 -47.68 -1.49 -10.56
N ASN A 506 -47.97 -2.46 -9.69
CA ASN A 506 -48.78 -3.61 -10.10
C ASN A 506 -50.24 -3.22 -10.41
N LYS A 507 -50.70 -2.10 -9.83
CA LYS A 507 -51.94 -1.39 -10.14
C LYS A 507 -51.72 0.12 -10.08
N GLY A 508 -52.04 0.82 -11.16
CA GLY A 508 -51.79 2.25 -11.32
C GLY A 508 -50.57 2.54 -12.21
N GLU A 509 -50.23 3.81 -12.36
CA GLU A 509 -49.10 4.30 -13.16
C GLU A 509 -48.39 5.43 -12.40
N PHE A 510 -47.07 5.54 -12.60
CA PHE A 510 -46.30 6.66 -12.05
C PHE A 510 -46.58 7.93 -12.87
N THR A 511 -46.88 9.03 -12.20
CA THR A 511 -47.06 10.34 -12.84
C THR A 511 -45.70 10.92 -13.21
N THR A 512 -44.77 11.00 -12.24
CA THR A 512 -43.47 11.63 -12.41
C THR A 512 -42.38 10.83 -11.71
N TRP A 513 -41.17 10.82 -12.28
CA TRP A 513 -39.97 10.40 -11.57
C TRP A 513 -39.03 11.60 -11.42
N LYS A 514 -38.46 11.74 -10.23
CA LYS A 514 -37.36 12.68 -9.94
C LYS A 514 -36.11 11.90 -9.57
N VAL A 515 -34.95 12.45 -9.89
CA VAL A 515 -33.63 11.87 -9.59
C VAL A 515 -32.70 12.94 -9.04
N GLN A 516 -31.94 12.58 -8.01
CA GLN A 516 -30.97 13.48 -7.40
C GLN A 516 -29.73 12.71 -6.96
N GLY A 517 -28.60 13.04 -7.57
CA GLY A 517 -27.27 12.66 -7.07
C GLY A 517 -26.61 13.83 -6.34
N LYS A 518 -25.29 13.93 -6.46
CA LYS A 518 -24.54 15.08 -5.93
C LYS A 518 -25.03 16.40 -6.51
N ILE A 519 -24.86 17.49 -5.77
CA ILE A 519 -25.27 18.81 -6.22
C ILE A 519 -24.52 19.26 -7.48
N GLY A 520 -25.24 19.78 -8.47
CA GLY A 520 -24.69 20.20 -9.77
C GLY A 520 -24.24 19.06 -10.72
N GLY A 521 -24.36 17.79 -10.32
CA GLY A 521 -23.98 16.65 -11.16
C GLY A 521 -22.48 16.61 -11.49
N TYR A 522 -22.08 15.81 -12.48
CA TYR A 522 -20.67 15.63 -12.86
C TYR A 522 -20.06 16.82 -13.63
N THR A 523 -20.86 17.79 -14.07
CA THR A 523 -20.39 18.99 -14.79
C THR A 523 -20.26 20.21 -13.87
N ASN A 524 -21.27 20.47 -13.05
CA ASN A 524 -21.40 21.73 -12.31
C ASN A 524 -21.23 21.58 -10.78
N PHE A 525 -20.69 20.45 -10.30
CA PHE A 525 -20.39 20.25 -8.87
C PHE A 525 -19.49 21.37 -8.30
N PRO A 526 -19.75 21.87 -7.08
CA PRO A 526 -19.06 23.03 -6.52
C PRO A 526 -17.63 22.72 -6.03
N ASP A 527 -17.38 21.53 -5.47
CA ASP A 527 -16.06 21.19 -4.93
C ASP A 527 -15.08 20.75 -6.03
N LYS A 528 -14.44 21.75 -6.65
CA LYS A 528 -13.42 21.52 -7.69
C LYS A 528 -12.07 21.04 -7.15
N VAL A 529 -11.83 21.16 -5.85
CA VAL A 529 -10.55 20.75 -5.23
C VAL A 529 -10.55 19.24 -4.99
N ARG A 530 -11.63 18.70 -4.42
CA ARG A 530 -11.76 17.26 -4.15
C ARG A 530 -12.24 16.46 -5.35
N GLY A 531 -12.79 17.17 -6.34
CA GLY A 531 -13.09 16.62 -7.64
C GLY A 531 -14.41 15.87 -7.71
N VAL A 532 -14.70 15.37 -8.91
CA VAL A 532 -16.04 14.90 -9.28
C VAL A 532 -16.49 13.65 -8.51
N LEU A 533 -15.57 12.81 -8.02
CA LEU A 533 -15.89 11.51 -7.43
C LEU A 533 -16.03 11.54 -5.88
N ASN A 534 -15.79 12.70 -5.27
CA ASN A 534 -15.74 12.84 -3.82
C ASN A 534 -17.13 12.74 -3.16
N GLU A 535 -18.12 13.42 -3.74
CA GLU A 535 -19.47 13.54 -3.19
C GLU A 535 -20.48 12.63 -3.90
N GLY A 536 -21.45 12.14 -3.13
CA GLY A 536 -22.67 11.51 -3.57
C GLY A 536 -23.90 12.38 -3.34
N GLY A 537 -25.06 11.73 -3.37
CA GLY A 537 -26.36 12.38 -3.35
C GLY A 537 -27.06 12.43 -2.01
N THR A 538 -26.49 11.96 -0.88
CA THR A 538 -27.20 12.09 0.41
C THR A 538 -27.43 13.57 0.76
N PHE A 539 -28.52 13.89 1.48
CA PHE A 539 -28.84 15.29 1.79
C PHE A 539 -27.67 16.03 2.45
N GLY A 540 -26.99 15.38 3.41
CA GLY A 540 -25.83 15.95 4.07
C GLY A 540 -24.62 16.18 3.15
N GLU A 541 -24.40 15.30 2.17
CA GLU A 541 -23.39 15.55 1.13
C GLU A 541 -23.77 16.77 0.27
N ARG A 542 -25.02 16.86 -0.20
CA ARG A 542 -25.50 18.00 -1.01
C ARG A 542 -25.37 19.33 -0.26
N LYS A 543 -25.68 19.33 1.04
CA LYS A 543 -25.49 20.49 1.93
C LYS A 543 -24.05 20.74 2.36
N GLY A 544 -23.11 19.84 2.06
CA GLY A 544 -21.69 20.00 2.37
C GLY A 544 -21.33 19.75 3.84
N TRP A 545 -22.14 19.00 4.58
CA TRP A 545 -21.92 18.74 6.02
C TRP A 545 -20.61 17.99 6.34
N HIS A 546 -19.99 17.37 5.34
CA HIS A 546 -18.67 16.74 5.45
C HIS A 546 -17.51 17.75 5.42
N LEU A 547 -17.75 19.00 5.00
CA LEU A 547 -16.72 20.00 4.81
C LEU A 547 -16.30 20.64 6.15
N PRO A 548 -15.00 20.96 6.32
CA PRO A 548 -14.52 21.67 7.51
C PRO A 548 -15.26 22.99 7.73
N GLY A 549 -15.57 23.32 8.99
CA GLY A 549 -16.18 24.61 9.34
C GLY A 549 -17.69 24.73 9.11
N PHE A 550 -18.38 23.67 8.68
CA PHE A 550 -19.85 23.65 8.73
C PHE A 550 -20.34 23.79 10.18
N ASP A 551 -21.34 24.64 10.41
CA ASP A 551 -21.88 24.89 11.76
C ASP A 551 -22.87 23.80 12.17
N THR A 552 -22.47 22.97 13.14
CA THR A 552 -23.29 21.90 13.73
C THR A 552 -23.85 22.28 15.10
N SER A 553 -23.80 23.56 15.50
CA SER A 553 -24.26 24.00 16.82
C SER A 553 -25.74 23.71 17.09
N SER A 554 -26.58 23.74 16.05
CA SER A 554 -28.01 23.42 16.14
C SER A 554 -28.32 21.92 16.14
N TRP A 555 -27.31 21.07 15.93
CA TRP A 555 -27.50 19.62 15.82
C TRP A 555 -27.55 18.94 17.18
N GLU A 556 -28.27 17.83 17.22
CA GLU A 556 -28.35 16.96 18.39
C GLU A 556 -26.99 16.32 18.67
N THR A 557 -26.60 16.23 19.94
CA THR A 557 -25.45 15.44 20.36
C THR A 557 -25.87 13.97 20.43
N ARG A 558 -25.22 13.11 19.63
CA ARG A 558 -25.45 11.66 19.62
C ARG A 558 -24.19 10.97 19.10
N ASN A 559 -23.65 10.02 19.85
CA ASN A 559 -22.46 9.29 19.42
C ASN A 559 -22.77 8.38 18.23
N LEU A 560 -21.78 8.18 17.36
CA LEU A 560 -21.92 7.29 16.20
C LEU A 560 -22.35 5.87 16.61
N SER A 561 -21.84 5.38 17.75
CA SER A 561 -22.17 4.05 18.30
C SER A 561 -23.61 3.89 18.77
N GLU A 562 -24.35 4.99 18.92
CA GLU A 562 -25.78 4.95 19.24
C GLU A 562 -26.65 4.72 17.98
N GLY A 563 -26.06 4.84 16.79
CA GLY A 563 -26.76 4.62 15.53
C GLY A 563 -27.82 5.67 15.23
N LEU A 564 -28.81 5.32 14.42
CA LEU A 564 -29.94 6.20 14.10
C LEU A 564 -31.04 6.13 15.17
N PRO A 565 -31.80 7.23 15.39
CA PRO A 565 -32.90 7.24 16.35
C PRO A 565 -33.89 6.09 16.15
N GLY A 566 -34.27 5.43 17.25
CA GLY A 566 -35.29 4.38 17.25
C GLY A 566 -34.93 3.11 16.47
N SER A 567 -33.65 2.91 16.10
CA SER A 567 -33.19 1.78 15.28
C SER A 567 -33.99 1.60 13.99
N GLN A 568 -34.38 2.72 13.38
CA GLN A 568 -35.14 2.74 12.13
C GLN A 568 -34.20 2.81 10.91
N PRO A 569 -34.62 2.24 9.76
CA PRO A 569 -33.91 2.42 8.50
C PRO A 569 -33.91 3.90 8.10
N GLY A 570 -32.79 4.37 7.58
CA GLY A 570 -32.64 5.76 7.15
C GLY A 570 -31.19 6.13 6.93
N VAL A 571 -30.94 7.41 6.69
CA VAL A 571 -29.59 7.97 6.54
C VAL A 571 -29.41 9.10 7.55
N GLY A 572 -28.43 8.99 8.43
CA GLY A 572 -28.01 10.06 9.32
C GLY A 572 -26.61 10.54 8.96
N PHE A 573 -26.29 11.76 9.38
CA PHE A 573 -24.97 12.34 9.21
C PHE A 573 -24.38 12.67 10.57
N PHE A 574 -23.18 12.17 10.85
CA PHE A 574 -22.48 12.35 12.10
C PHE A 574 -21.22 13.17 11.84
N VAL A 575 -20.98 14.22 12.61
CA VAL A 575 -19.80 15.09 12.50
C VAL A 575 -19.11 15.20 13.85
N ASN A 576 -17.80 15.06 13.84
CA ASN A 576 -16.94 15.31 14.98
C ASN A 576 -15.74 16.17 14.57
N THR A 577 -15.22 16.96 15.51
CA THR A 577 -13.97 17.69 15.30
C THR A 577 -12.99 17.36 16.40
N PHE A 578 -11.72 17.19 16.05
CA PHE A 578 -10.63 16.91 16.98
C PHE A 578 -9.37 17.67 16.56
N GLU A 579 -8.47 17.90 17.51
CA GLU A 579 -7.19 18.55 17.27
C GLU A 579 -6.07 17.52 17.19
N LEU A 580 -5.12 17.71 16.28
CA LEU A 580 -3.85 17.01 16.28
C LEU A 580 -2.72 18.00 16.55
N ASN A 581 -1.72 17.55 17.29
CA ASN A 581 -0.50 18.29 17.57
C ASN A 581 0.69 17.33 17.48
N ILE A 582 1.00 16.90 16.25
CA ILE A 582 2.08 15.97 15.96
C ILE A 582 3.39 16.76 15.79
N PRO A 583 4.42 16.46 16.59
CA PRO A 583 5.70 17.15 16.49
C PRO A 583 6.31 17.04 15.09
N ALA A 584 6.84 18.15 14.59
CA ALA A 584 7.54 18.19 13.31
C ALA A 584 8.72 17.20 13.27
N GLY A 585 9.05 16.71 12.08
CA GLY A 585 10.11 15.71 11.89
C GLY A 585 9.69 14.28 12.25
N ASN A 586 8.38 14.00 12.32
CA ASN A 586 7.85 12.65 12.47
C ASN A 586 6.86 12.34 11.33
N ASP A 587 7.01 11.19 10.68
CA ASP A 587 5.97 10.57 9.87
C ASP A 587 5.13 9.67 10.78
N VAL A 588 3.98 10.19 11.20
CA VAL A 588 3.01 9.45 12.02
C VAL A 588 1.96 8.89 11.08
N MET A 589 1.72 7.59 11.13
CA MET A 589 0.76 6.94 10.27
C MET A 589 -0.53 6.69 11.05
N LEU A 590 -1.63 7.27 10.58
CA LEU A 590 -2.93 7.20 11.25
C LEU A 590 -3.97 6.52 10.36
N SER A 591 -4.87 5.79 11.01
CA SER A 591 -6.03 5.18 10.37
C SER A 591 -7.30 5.48 11.15
N PHE A 592 -8.42 5.54 10.44
CA PHE A 592 -9.74 5.44 11.07
C PHE A 592 -10.17 3.98 11.06
N THR A 593 -10.45 3.42 12.23
CA THR A 593 -10.73 1.99 12.42
C THR A 593 -12.14 1.80 12.98
N PHE A 594 -12.95 1.02 12.28
CA PHE A 594 -14.20 0.48 12.78
C PHE A 594 -13.91 -0.78 13.60
N GLU A 595 -14.05 -0.69 14.92
CA GLU A 595 -13.64 -1.73 15.86
C GLU A 595 -14.71 -2.81 16.08
N GLU A 596 -15.96 -2.52 15.69
CA GLU A 596 -17.04 -3.47 15.83
C GLU A 596 -16.89 -4.66 14.86
N LYS A 597 -17.37 -5.83 15.28
CA LYS A 597 -17.39 -7.01 14.41
C LYS A 597 -18.27 -6.76 13.17
N PHE A 598 -17.85 -7.31 12.03
CA PHE A 598 -18.68 -7.39 10.83
C PHE A 598 -20.01 -8.11 11.09
N GLY A 599 -21.03 -7.75 10.31
CA GLY A 599 -22.35 -8.39 10.34
C GLY A 599 -23.51 -7.41 10.51
N GLN A 600 -23.24 -6.20 11.02
CA GLN A 600 -24.30 -5.19 11.21
C GLN A 600 -24.77 -4.61 9.87
N PRO A 601 -26.09 -4.49 9.62
CA PRO A 601 -26.66 -4.13 8.32
C PRO A 601 -26.62 -2.60 8.09
N TYR A 602 -25.44 -2.02 8.03
CA TYR A 602 -25.26 -0.60 7.74
C TYR A 602 -24.24 -0.34 6.63
N ARG A 603 -24.25 0.87 6.10
CA ARG A 603 -23.16 1.43 5.30
C ARG A 603 -22.71 2.74 5.92
N ALA A 604 -21.42 3.02 5.89
CA ALA A 604 -20.88 4.29 6.34
C ALA A 604 -19.93 4.87 5.29
N TYR A 605 -20.14 6.14 4.96
CA TYR A 605 -19.22 6.92 4.12
C TYR A 605 -18.39 7.80 5.04
N LEU A 606 -17.09 7.52 5.12
CA LEU A 606 -16.14 8.23 5.95
C LEU A 606 -15.55 9.41 5.18
N PHE A 607 -15.69 10.60 5.74
CA PHE A 607 -15.05 11.82 5.26
C PHE A 607 -14.07 12.36 6.30
N VAL A 608 -12.89 12.79 5.85
CA VAL A 608 -11.88 13.44 6.70
C VAL A 608 -11.48 14.74 6.03
N ASN A 609 -11.74 15.85 6.73
CA ASN A 609 -11.62 17.21 6.22
C ASN A 609 -12.27 17.39 4.83
N GLY A 610 -13.45 16.79 4.66
CA GLY A 610 -14.22 16.79 3.42
C GLY A 610 -13.80 15.78 2.35
N TRP A 611 -12.64 15.13 2.48
CA TRP A 611 -12.22 14.08 1.55
C TRP A 611 -12.89 12.76 1.90
N MET A 612 -13.53 12.11 0.93
CA MET A 612 -14.13 10.81 1.10
C MET A 612 -13.03 9.74 1.16
N MET A 613 -12.76 9.23 2.37
CA MET A 613 -11.66 8.33 2.68
C MET A 613 -12.09 6.87 2.93
N GLY A 614 -13.38 6.56 2.80
CA GLY A 614 -13.86 5.21 3.08
C GLY A 614 -15.32 4.94 2.74
N LYS A 615 -15.61 3.78 2.15
CA LYS A 615 -16.91 3.09 2.25
C LYS A 615 -16.79 1.88 3.17
N ARG A 616 -17.44 1.91 4.32
CA ARG A 616 -17.58 0.78 5.24
C ARG A 616 -18.91 0.08 4.97
N ILE A 617 -18.87 -1.21 4.63
CA ILE A 617 -20.07 -2.04 4.46
C ILE A 617 -20.19 -3.01 5.64
N GLY A 618 -20.95 -2.60 6.66
CA GLY A 618 -21.10 -3.25 7.97
C GLY A 618 -21.18 -4.78 7.92
N ASN A 619 -22.02 -5.28 7.02
CA ASN A 619 -22.40 -6.68 6.88
C ASN A 619 -21.66 -7.47 5.78
N ILE A 620 -20.72 -6.86 5.06
CA ILE A 620 -19.94 -7.54 4.00
C ILE A 620 -18.44 -7.48 4.30
N GLY A 621 -17.89 -6.29 4.59
CA GLY A 621 -16.45 -6.10 4.74
C GLY A 621 -15.69 -6.15 3.40
N PRO A 622 -14.40 -6.51 3.39
CA PRO A 622 -13.57 -6.88 4.54
C PRO A 622 -12.91 -5.67 5.23
N GLN A 623 -13.03 -4.47 4.68
CA GLN A 623 -12.31 -3.31 5.20
C GLN A 623 -12.97 -2.75 6.46
N ALA A 624 -12.19 -2.72 7.54
CA ALA A 624 -12.52 -2.04 8.80
C ALA A 624 -11.57 -0.87 9.10
N LYS A 625 -10.37 -0.88 8.51
CA LYS A 625 -9.31 0.11 8.76
C LYS A 625 -9.07 0.95 7.50
N PHE A 626 -9.05 2.26 7.66
CA PHE A 626 -8.96 3.25 6.59
C PHE A 626 -7.78 4.19 6.86
N PRO A 627 -6.58 3.94 6.28
CA PRO A 627 -5.43 4.82 6.42
C PRO A 627 -5.71 6.21 5.86
N VAL A 628 -5.35 7.25 6.61
CA VAL A 628 -5.49 8.65 6.18
C VAL A 628 -4.21 9.40 6.48
N HIS A 629 -3.62 9.97 5.43
CA HIS A 629 -2.28 10.54 5.49
C HIS A 629 -2.27 12.01 5.93
N GLN A 630 -1.14 12.45 6.47
CA GLN A 630 -0.84 13.88 6.63
C GLN A 630 -1.02 14.62 5.29
N GLY A 631 -1.60 15.82 5.34
CA GLY A 631 -1.99 16.59 4.16
C GLY A 631 -3.49 16.51 3.91
N ILE A 632 -4.10 15.33 4.09
CA ILE A 632 -5.56 15.21 4.29
C ILE A 632 -5.87 15.54 5.74
N LEU A 633 -5.21 14.85 6.67
CA LEU A 633 -5.19 15.26 8.07
C LEU A 633 -4.26 16.47 8.24
N ASP A 634 -4.73 17.46 8.99
CA ASP A 634 -3.89 18.53 9.52
C ASP A 634 -3.27 18.04 10.82
N TYR A 635 -1.96 17.81 10.82
CA TYR A 635 -1.24 17.28 11.97
C TYR A 635 -0.96 18.33 13.04
N ASN A 636 -1.19 19.61 12.76
CA ASN A 636 -0.96 20.72 13.69
C ASN A 636 -2.16 21.66 13.74
N GLY A 637 -3.37 21.08 13.80
CA GLY A 637 -4.59 21.85 13.83
C GLY A 637 -5.85 21.00 13.89
N ARG A 638 -6.96 21.69 13.62
CA ARG A 638 -8.31 21.14 13.73
C ARG A 638 -8.64 20.29 12.53
N ASN A 639 -9.15 19.09 12.82
CA ASN A 639 -9.67 18.17 11.82
C ASN A 639 -11.18 17.99 12.01
N THR A 640 -11.89 17.78 10.90
CA THR A 640 -13.29 17.39 10.86
C THR A 640 -13.38 15.97 10.33
N VAL A 641 -13.99 15.06 11.08
CA VAL A 641 -14.40 13.75 10.58
C VAL A 641 -15.91 13.72 10.48
N ALA A 642 -16.43 13.23 9.36
CA ALA A 642 -17.85 13.05 9.17
C ALA A 642 -18.17 11.66 8.65
N VAL A 643 -19.32 11.13 9.05
CA VAL A 643 -19.82 9.81 8.67
C VAL A 643 -21.27 9.93 8.22
N ALA A 644 -21.53 9.65 6.94
CA ALA A 644 -22.89 9.41 6.48
C ALA A 644 -23.24 7.94 6.80
N LEU A 645 -24.08 7.72 7.80
CA LEU A 645 -24.50 6.41 8.29
C LEU A 645 -25.86 6.04 7.69
N TRP A 646 -25.88 4.97 6.90
CA TRP A 646 -27.10 4.38 6.37
C TRP A 646 -27.42 3.07 7.09
N ALA A 647 -28.45 3.09 7.94
CA ALA A 647 -29.01 1.89 8.57
C ALA A 647 -30.06 1.26 7.65
N LYS A 648 -29.96 -0.04 7.39
CA LYS A 648 -30.70 -0.68 6.29
C LYS A 648 -31.88 -1.54 6.73
N LEU A 649 -31.96 -1.95 7.99
CA LEU A 649 -33.00 -2.86 8.49
C LEU A 649 -33.65 -2.30 9.76
N PRO A 650 -34.97 -2.45 9.92
CA PRO A 650 -35.67 -1.99 11.11
C PRO A 650 -35.41 -2.94 12.28
N ASN A 651 -35.43 -2.41 13.49
CA ASN A 651 -35.32 -3.18 14.73
C ASN A 651 -34.02 -4.00 14.85
N VAL A 652 -32.97 -3.63 14.11
CA VAL A 652 -31.63 -4.20 14.24
C VAL A 652 -30.71 -3.15 14.84
N THR A 653 -29.89 -3.57 15.81
CA THR A 653 -28.91 -2.67 16.41
C THR A 653 -27.81 -2.35 15.39
N VAL A 654 -27.67 -1.07 15.06
CA VAL A 654 -26.55 -0.52 14.29
C VAL A 654 -25.75 0.37 15.25
N ALA A 655 -24.56 -0.08 15.60
CA ALA A 655 -23.65 0.57 16.54
C ALA A 655 -22.21 0.54 16.00
N PRO A 656 -21.89 1.37 14.98
CA PRO A 656 -20.52 1.50 14.48
C PRO A 656 -19.59 2.11 15.54
N GLN A 657 -18.37 1.58 15.65
CA GLN A 657 -17.38 2.01 16.65
C GLN A 657 -16.15 2.54 15.93
N LEU A 658 -16.12 3.84 15.65
CA LEU A 658 -15.03 4.47 14.91
C LEU A 658 -14.01 5.10 15.86
N SER A 659 -12.75 4.67 15.76
CA SER A 659 -11.61 5.24 16.47
C SER A 659 -10.57 5.77 15.48
N LEU A 660 -9.78 6.75 15.92
CA LEU A 660 -8.52 7.12 15.28
C LEU A 660 -7.43 6.25 15.91
N THR A 661 -6.67 5.52 15.08
CA THR A 661 -5.66 4.56 15.54
C THR A 661 -4.29 4.92 14.99
N LEU A 662 -3.26 4.66 15.80
CA LEU A 662 -1.85 4.81 15.43
C LEU A 662 -1.33 3.53 14.78
N ASP A 663 -0.76 3.65 13.58
CA ASP A 663 -0.23 2.52 12.81
C ASP A 663 1.29 2.39 12.92
N GLY A 664 1.99 3.50 13.05
CA GLY A 664 3.44 3.56 13.17
C GLY A 664 3.94 4.99 13.34
N VAL A 665 5.12 5.14 13.95
CA VAL A 665 5.80 6.43 14.11
C VAL A 665 7.22 6.28 13.62
N PHE A 666 7.62 7.17 12.72
CA PHE A 666 8.96 7.22 12.16
C PHE A 666 9.55 8.62 12.38
N GLU A 667 10.72 8.70 12.99
CA GLU A 667 11.50 9.94 13.03
C GLU A 667 12.06 10.19 11.63
N GLY A 668 11.98 11.42 11.14
CA GLY A 668 12.36 11.81 9.79
C GLY A 668 11.18 12.25 8.92
N GLY A 669 11.11 11.71 7.70
CA GLY A 669 10.04 12.00 6.74
C GLY A 669 10.41 12.99 5.63
N VAL A 670 9.39 13.36 4.85
CA VAL A 670 9.55 14.10 3.59
C VAL A 670 9.66 15.62 3.75
N GLY A 671 9.53 16.15 4.97
CA GLY A 671 9.55 17.58 5.28
C GLY A 671 8.15 18.15 5.51
N VAL A 672 7.97 19.45 5.27
CA VAL A 672 6.67 20.14 5.50
C VAL A 672 5.65 19.69 4.46
N ILE A 673 4.51 19.16 4.93
CA ILE A 673 3.38 18.74 4.09
C ILE A 673 2.31 19.83 4.16
N LYS A 674 1.88 20.31 2.98
CA LYS A 674 0.78 21.28 2.88
C LYS A 674 -0.56 20.59 2.99
N VAL A 675 -1.49 21.25 3.66
CA VAL A 675 -2.90 20.85 3.73
C VAL A 675 -3.70 21.70 2.73
N ASN A 676 -4.62 21.07 2.00
CA ASN A 676 -5.56 21.77 1.12
C ASN A 676 -6.97 21.23 1.37
N ASN A 677 -7.59 21.73 2.44
CA ASN A 677 -8.91 21.33 2.88
C ASN A 677 -9.85 22.55 2.83
N PRO A 678 -10.42 22.90 1.67
CA PRO A 678 -11.37 24.01 1.56
C PRO A 678 -12.51 23.86 2.56
N VAL A 679 -12.80 24.95 3.26
CA VAL A 679 -13.87 25.03 4.25
C VAL A 679 -15.25 25.07 3.58
N TRP A 680 -16.28 24.80 4.36
CA TRP A 680 -17.66 24.89 3.93
C TRP A 680 -18.01 26.31 3.44
N SER A 681 -18.88 26.34 2.43
CA SER A 681 -19.51 27.53 1.87
C SER A 681 -20.91 27.15 1.44
N SER A 682 -21.87 28.08 1.62
CA SER A 682 -23.25 27.92 1.17
C SER A 682 -23.43 28.01 -0.35
N ASN A 683 -22.45 28.58 -1.06
CA ASN A 683 -22.53 28.77 -2.51
C ASN A 683 -22.79 27.44 -3.25
N GLY A 684 -23.90 27.39 -3.97
CA GLY A 684 -24.33 26.20 -4.71
C GLY A 684 -24.77 25.03 -3.82
N ARG A 685 -25.08 25.26 -2.54
CA ARG A 685 -25.52 24.24 -1.57
C ARG A 685 -26.79 24.59 -0.79
N GLU A 686 -27.34 25.79 -0.96
CA GLU A 686 -28.62 26.21 -0.37
C GLU A 686 -29.83 25.76 -1.19
#